data_AF-A0A1N7Q9I4-F1
#
_entry.id   AF-A0A1N7Q9I4-F1
#
_cell.length_a   1.000
_cell.length_b   1.000
_cell.length_c   1.000
_cell.angle_alpha   90.00
_cell.angle_beta   90.00
_cell.angle_gamma   90.00
#
_symmetry.space_group_name_H-M   'P 1'
#
loop_
_entity.id
_entity.type
_entity.pdbx_description
1 polymer ?
#
loop_
_entity_poly.entity_id
_entity_poly.type
_entity_poly.pdbx_seq_one_letter_code
_entity_poly.pdbx_strand_id
1 'polypeptide(L)'
;MQVGTERQAGSELHAWRHFLAQSTLWLGVLLLGSAAVCWVAANWQDMTKMQRFAGAQGLLAVSALAAAWSGLRLRARPGVRRSIPGALLALAGILLGALLALLGQTYQTGADTWELFAWWAVLLLPWALAAGSQSVWLLWALVLNLAAALWLGERVFTWLMIFGGPGLPSLFMAGLNMLLLLGWEMAARRWRASTFFGPRILAAIAIGVLVLALMFGDAIVDGLGTYNGIAWVAATLGLGLYYQRGRRDLVILAMLAAGVICVSLRVVGEWLWRLEPGVWAALPLAALLMAEAVVAARWLRGLSNEPAAVLPAADAEPSAASAGNAVDPADSSAPVAQLAPAAVPRAEPPWYVQCLLGLSAWLATWLLLLFVAFSGLITSEGGALVAGLVLCAGGVAVLRSEAGPFWRQCGTAMAFAGQILIIFGLSSSTSFGSASFFVLLMAAAVYALGPDVILRFLSGLLIALASAALIWRGLAPDLMHEDLTDAWIHFEAAGATFLWLPIGVIGAWATAVIITISHRVGARRGHALQPLAWAFLLSVQGMVWLASGVAVTELPAIWHLAPRTAILIVAGALLPMAAALAVLWPRRHLLTKGVTWGVPIGLLLLALFWLPSPGVGFALAWLLLGFGLNQSRVMIFGAASLLVYLGVYYYQLELPLLQKALWLGGAALLLFVLRVAVWLVPRLMRTQQPAQPRQMPPVSRALRWRTAGILGGLALVLLAANLGIWQREKLLSSGKVVILELVPVDPRSLMQGDYMALNFAAGREVTRLRLGGKQEDSDTVMGYEPDGYVMLTPDARGVAQAVRIQPEVHPHAETEVPLRYRVRDNGVRIVTNAYFFPEGQAARYEVARYGELRVADDGEALLVRMLGADLQPL
;
A
#
# COMPACT_ATOMS: atom_id res chain seq x y z
N MET A 1 1.46 -11.23 27.33
CA MET A 1 2.64 -11.55 28.16
C MET A 1 3.60 -10.37 28.13
N GLN A 2 3.66 -9.58 29.19
CA GLN A 2 4.72 -8.60 29.40
C GLN A 2 5.88 -9.35 30.08
N VAL A 3 6.98 -9.53 29.36
CA VAL A 3 8.20 -10.14 29.89
C VAL A 3 9.00 -9.07 30.62
N GLY A 4 9.36 -9.38 31.86
CA GLY A 4 10.11 -8.53 32.78
C GLY A 4 11.42 -8.00 32.20
N THR A 5 11.76 -6.82 32.69
CA THR A 5 12.92 -5.99 32.35
C THR A 5 14.21 -6.50 32.99
N GLU A 6 14.70 -7.66 32.57
CA GLU A 6 16.10 -8.05 32.78
C GLU A 6 16.68 -8.60 31.47
N ARG A 7 16.93 -7.70 30.52
CA ARG A 7 17.62 -8.01 29.27
C ARG A 7 19.13 -7.94 29.50
N GLN A 8 19.76 -9.10 29.68
CA GLN A 8 21.21 -9.27 29.67
C GLN A 8 21.83 -8.57 28.44
N ALA A 9 22.97 -7.89 28.62
CA ALA A 9 23.65 -7.06 27.60
C ALA A 9 23.89 -7.74 26.22
N GLY A 10 23.87 -9.08 26.15
CA GLY A 10 23.95 -9.84 24.89
C GLY A 10 22.68 -9.78 24.01
N SER A 11 21.50 -9.52 24.59
CA SER A 11 20.22 -9.60 23.87
C SER A 11 19.87 -8.33 23.09
N GLU A 12 20.16 -7.15 23.65
CA GLU A 12 19.85 -5.85 23.04
C GLU A 12 20.69 -5.58 21.79
N LEU A 13 22.01 -5.79 21.84
CA LEU A 13 22.87 -5.63 20.67
C LEU A 13 22.48 -6.60 19.55
N HIS A 14 22.08 -7.83 19.90
CA HIS A 14 21.60 -8.81 18.93
C HIS A 14 20.29 -8.35 18.28
N ALA A 15 19.33 -7.85 19.07
CA ALA A 15 18.07 -7.32 18.58
C ALA A 15 18.28 -6.15 17.60
N TRP A 16 19.12 -5.17 17.96
CA TRP A 16 19.45 -4.04 17.09
C TRP A 16 20.10 -4.47 15.77
N ARG A 17 21.08 -5.37 15.85
CA ARG A 17 21.73 -5.91 14.66
C ARG A 17 20.75 -6.67 13.78
N HIS A 18 19.90 -7.49 14.36
CA HIS A 18 18.89 -8.24 13.62
C HIS A 18 17.89 -7.31 12.94
N PHE A 19 17.35 -6.33 13.66
CA PHE A 19 16.45 -5.31 13.11
C PHE A 19 17.09 -4.55 11.96
N LEU A 20 18.27 -3.96 12.16
CA LEU A 20 18.98 -3.24 11.10
C LEU A 20 19.27 -4.14 9.90
N ALA A 21 19.63 -5.41 10.13
CA ALA A 21 19.86 -6.38 9.08
C ALA A 21 18.59 -6.83 8.34
N GLN A 22 17.41 -6.78 8.95
CA GLN A 22 16.16 -7.09 8.25
C GLN A 22 15.63 -5.84 7.52
N SER A 23 15.57 -4.70 8.20
CA SER A 23 15.04 -3.45 7.65
C SER A 23 15.85 -2.98 6.44
N THR A 24 17.18 -2.93 6.53
CA THR A 24 18.01 -2.51 5.37
C THR A 24 17.98 -3.52 4.21
N LEU A 25 17.75 -4.81 4.47
CA LEU A 25 17.64 -5.82 3.43
C LEU A 25 16.35 -5.65 2.64
N TRP A 26 15.21 -5.62 3.33
CA TRP A 26 13.90 -5.51 2.70
C TRP A 26 13.70 -4.14 2.06
N LEU A 27 14.18 -3.07 2.71
CA LEU A 27 14.16 -1.73 2.10
C LEU A 27 15.05 -1.67 0.86
N GLY A 28 16.25 -2.23 0.89
CA GLY A 28 17.12 -2.28 -0.28
C GLY A 28 16.50 -3.07 -1.44
N VAL A 29 15.83 -4.20 -1.17
CA VAL A 29 15.10 -4.97 -2.17
C VAL A 29 13.91 -4.19 -2.75
N LEU A 30 13.14 -3.52 -1.90
CA LEU A 30 12.01 -2.70 -2.34
C LEU A 30 12.50 -1.57 -3.25
N LEU A 31 13.54 -0.83 -2.84
CA LEU A 31 14.11 0.27 -3.62
C LEU A 31 14.72 -0.20 -4.94
N LEU A 32 15.45 -1.32 -4.97
CA LEU A 32 15.96 -1.89 -6.22
C LEU A 32 14.84 -2.35 -7.14
N GLY A 33 13.79 -2.98 -6.59
CA GLY A 33 12.62 -3.40 -7.36
C GLY A 33 11.92 -2.20 -7.99
N SER A 34 11.64 -1.15 -7.20
CA SER A 34 11.06 0.10 -7.70
C SER A 34 11.95 0.81 -8.71
N ALA A 35 13.28 0.81 -8.50
CA ALA A 35 14.25 1.38 -9.44
C ALA A 35 14.18 0.66 -10.80
N ALA A 36 14.14 -0.67 -10.80
CA ALA A 36 14.06 -1.45 -12.02
C ALA A 36 12.75 -1.23 -12.78
N VAL A 37 11.61 -1.10 -12.07
CA VAL A 37 10.33 -0.77 -12.69
C VAL A 37 10.37 0.61 -13.35
N CYS A 38 10.88 1.63 -12.66
CA CYS A 38 11.04 2.98 -13.23
C CYS A 38 12.02 2.98 -14.42
N TRP A 39 13.11 2.22 -14.32
CA TRP A 39 14.11 2.10 -15.38
C TRP A 39 13.55 1.50 -16.67
N VAL A 40 12.70 0.47 -16.56
CA VAL A 40 11.98 -0.10 -17.70
C VAL A 40 10.98 0.92 -18.26
N ALA A 41 10.16 1.52 -17.39
CA ALA A 41 9.12 2.46 -17.80
C ALA A 41 9.67 3.70 -18.53
N ALA A 42 10.88 4.16 -18.20
CA ALA A 42 11.55 5.30 -18.84
C ALA A 42 11.88 5.11 -20.33
N ASN A 43 11.94 3.86 -20.83
CA ASN A 43 12.07 3.53 -22.26
C ASN A 43 13.25 4.23 -23.00
N TRP A 44 14.48 3.95 -22.56
CA TRP A 44 15.74 4.57 -22.99
C TRP A 44 16.03 4.69 -24.50
N GLN A 45 16.09 5.90 -25.04
CA GLN A 45 16.40 6.15 -26.47
C GLN A 45 17.74 5.55 -26.93
N ASP A 46 18.79 5.71 -26.11
CA ASP A 46 20.16 5.34 -26.50
C ASP A 46 20.45 3.84 -26.40
N MET A 47 19.56 3.05 -25.79
CA MET A 47 19.74 1.61 -25.63
C MET A 47 19.03 0.82 -26.72
N THR A 48 19.77 -0.05 -27.40
CA THR A 48 19.17 -0.98 -28.37
C THR A 48 18.25 -1.98 -27.66
N LYS A 49 17.30 -2.57 -28.40
CA LYS A 49 16.38 -3.62 -27.89
C LYS A 49 17.16 -4.73 -27.16
N MET A 50 18.27 -5.19 -27.76
CA MET A 50 19.09 -6.26 -27.20
C MET A 50 19.76 -5.86 -25.88
N GLN A 51 20.26 -4.62 -25.76
CA GLN A 51 20.87 -4.13 -24.52
C GLN A 51 19.85 -4.06 -23.38
N ARG A 52 18.62 -3.61 -23.65
CA ARG A 52 17.56 -3.53 -22.64
C ARG A 52 17.18 -4.93 -22.13
N PHE A 53 16.95 -5.88 -23.03
CA PHE A 53 16.64 -7.26 -22.65
C PHE A 53 17.79 -7.94 -21.93
N ALA A 54 19.03 -7.80 -22.41
CA ALA A 54 20.21 -8.35 -21.75
C ALA A 54 20.42 -7.79 -20.34
N GLY A 55 20.20 -6.47 -20.16
CA GLY A 55 20.25 -5.82 -18.86
C GLY A 55 19.21 -6.37 -17.88
N ALA A 56 17.94 -6.43 -18.30
CA ALA A 56 16.85 -6.93 -17.47
C ALA A 56 17.02 -8.44 -17.12
N GLN A 57 17.34 -9.28 -18.11
CA GLN A 57 17.61 -10.70 -17.89
C GLN A 57 18.85 -10.92 -17.00
N GLY A 58 19.91 -10.12 -17.19
CA GLY A 58 21.12 -10.18 -16.38
C GLY A 58 20.87 -9.86 -14.91
N LEU A 59 20.15 -8.78 -14.61
CA LEU A 59 19.78 -8.42 -13.24
C LEU A 59 18.91 -9.50 -12.57
N LEU A 60 17.96 -10.06 -13.31
CA LEU A 60 17.11 -11.15 -12.86
C LEU A 60 17.93 -12.41 -12.56
N ALA A 61 18.82 -12.80 -13.48
CA ALA A 61 19.67 -13.97 -13.34
C ALA A 61 20.63 -13.83 -12.14
N VAL A 62 21.30 -12.68 -11.99
CA VAL A 62 22.16 -12.39 -10.83
C VAL A 62 21.38 -12.51 -9.52
N SER A 63 20.16 -11.97 -9.47
CA SER A 63 19.31 -12.04 -8.27
C SER A 63 18.92 -13.49 -7.90
N ALA A 64 18.48 -14.28 -8.89
CA ALA A 64 18.11 -15.68 -8.68
C ALA A 64 19.32 -16.57 -8.33
N LEU A 65 20.45 -16.39 -9.01
CA LEU A 65 21.70 -17.11 -8.73
C LEU A 65 22.25 -16.75 -7.35
N ALA A 66 22.21 -15.46 -6.96
CA ALA A 66 22.59 -15.02 -5.63
C ALA A 66 21.67 -15.61 -4.55
N ALA A 67 20.38 -15.78 -4.83
CA ALA A 67 19.45 -16.45 -3.91
C ALA A 67 19.81 -17.93 -3.72
N ALA A 68 20.07 -18.66 -4.81
CA ALA A 68 20.51 -20.06 -4.77
C ALA A 68 21.84 -20.20 -4.00
N TRP A 69 22.83 -19.36 -4.32
CA TRP A 69 24.14 -19.37 -3.70
C TRP A 69 24.09 -19.03 -2.20
N SER A 70 23.34 -17.99 -1.83
CA SER A 70 23.19 -17.59 -0.43
C SER A 70 22.44 -18.65 0.39
N GLY A 71 21.46 -19.33 -0.19
CA GLY A 71 20.79 -20.48 0.41
C GLY A 71 21.76 -21.63 0.74
N LEU A 72 22.69 -21.94 -0.19
CA LEU A 72 23.71 -22.97 0.01
C LEU A 72 24.80 -22.56 1.01
N ARG A 73 25.24 -21.30 0.99
CA ARG A 73 26.30 -20.79 1.89
C ARG A 73 25.83 -20.57 3.32
N LEU A 74 24.62 -20.09 3.52
CA LEU A 74 24.09 -19.76 4.85
C LEU A 74 23.45 -20.98 5.56
N ARG A 75 23.59 -22.18 4.99
CA ARG A 75 23.00 -23.43 5.52
C ARG A 75 23.41 -23.79 6.95
N ALA A 76 24.55 -23.30 7.43
CA ALA A 76 25.10 -23.63 8.74
C ALA A 76 24.51 -22.82 9.92
N ARG A 77 23.80 -21.70 9.70
CA ARG A 77 23.37 -20.78 10.78
C ARG A 77 21.90 -20.95 11.13
N PRO A 78 21.49 -21.67 12.19
CA PRO A 78 20.10 -21.70 12.63
C PRO A 78 19.68 -20.28 13.05
N GLY A 79 18.54 -19.77 12.55
CA GLY A 79 18.02 -18.43 12.87
C GLY A 79 17.96 -17.46 11.68
N VAL A 80 19.07 -17.17 11.00
CA VAL A 80 19.17 -16.20 9.86
C VAL A 80 18.62 -16.80 8.53
N ARG A 81 17.83 -17.87 8.61
CA ARG A 81 17.88 -18.98 7.66
C ARG A 81 17.00 -18.85 6.40
N ARG A 82 16.23 -17.77 6.21
CA ARG A 82 15.30 -17.66 5.06
C ARG A 82 15.11 -16.27 4.47
N SER A 83 15.41 -15.20 5.22
CA SER A 83 15.10 -13.84 4.76
C SER A 83 15.96 -13.40 3.58
N ILE A 84 17.26 -13.70 3.56
CA ILE A 84 18.16 -13.27 2.46
C ILE A 84 17.82 -13.97 1.13
N PRO A 85 17.79 -15.33 1.05
CA PRO A 85 17.39 -15.98 -0.21
C PRO A 85 15.97 -15.63 -0.62
N GLY A 86 15.05 -15.52 0.35
CA GLY A 86 13.66 -15.11 0.08
C GLY A 86 13.53 -13.68 -0.43
N ALA A 87 14.34 -12.73 0.07
CA ALA A 87 14.34 -11.35 -0.37
C ALA A 87 14.96 -11.21 -1.77
N LEU A 88 16.04 -11.93 -2.06
CA LEU A 88 16.63 -11.99 -3.40
C LEU A 88 15.70 -12.64 -4.43
N LEU A 89 14.95 -13.68 -4.04
CA LEU A 89 13.90 -14.25 -4.90
C LEU A 89 12.71 -13.31 -5.07
N ALA A 90 12.32 -12.55 -4.04
CA ALA A 90 11.29 -11.53 -4.18
C ALA A 90 11.74 -10.43 -5.17
N LEU A 91 13.00 -10.00 -5.09
CA LEU A 91 13.60 -9.08 -6.06
C LEU A 91 13.59 -9.67 -7.48
N ALA A 92 14.03 -10.91 -7.65
CA ALA A 92 13.97 -11.62 -8.94
C ALA A 92 12.52 -11.71 -9.46
N GLY A 93 11.55 -11.92 -8.57
CA GLY A 93 10.13 -11.93 -8.90
C GLY A 93 9.60 -10.57 -9.36
N ILE A 94 10.06 -9.46 -8.78
CA ILE A 94 9.73 -8.09 -9.26
C ILE A 94 10.40 -7.84 -10.62
N LEU A 95 11.67 -8.22 -10.78
CA LEU A 95 12.40 -8.10 -12.04
C LEU A 95 11.78 -8.94 -13.17
N LEU A 96 11.16 -10.07 -12.83
CA LEU A 96 10.38 -10.87 -13.79
C LEU A 96 9.19 -10.07 -14.33
N GLY A 97 8.43 -9.40 -13.46
CA GLY A 97 7.36 -8.50 -13.89
C GLY A 97 7.89 -7.36 -14.78
N ALA A 98 9.01 -6.75 -14.39
CA ALA A 98 9.67 -5.71 -15.18
C ALA A 98 10.14 -6.22 -16.57
N LEU A 99 10.65 -7.46 -16.66
CA LEU A 99 11.05 -8.09 -17.92
C LEU A 99 9.85 -8.35 -18.84
N LEU A 100 8.72 -8.82 -18.28
CA LEU A 100 7.49 -9.03 -19.04
C LEU A 100 6.89 -7.70 -19.51
N ALA A 101 6.92 -6.66 -18.67
CA ALA A 101 6.52 -5.31 -19.07
C ALA A 101 7.42 -4.75 -20.18
N LEU A 102 8.73 -4.94 -20.09
CA LEU A 102 9.68 -4.54 -21.14
C LEU A 102 9.39 -5.24 -22.47
N LEU A 103 9.01 -6.54 -22.43
CA LEU A 103 8.61 -7.28 -23.63
C LEU A 103 7.34 -6.67 -24.25
N GLY A 104 6.33 -6.39 -23.42
CA GLY A 104 5.10 -5.76 -23.86
C GLY A 104 5.32 -4.39 -24.48
N GLN A 105 6.13 -3.56 -23.82
CA GLN A 105 6.49 -2.22 -24.24
C GLN A 105 7.31 -2.21 -25.55
N THR A 106 8.34 -3.07 -25.66
CA THR A 106 9.26 -3.07 -26.80
C THR A 106 8.61 -3.52 -28.10
N TYR A 107 7.65 -4.45 -28.01
CA TYR A 107 6.92 -4.98 -29.17
C TYR A 107 5.49 -4.42 -29.30
N GLN A 108 5.13 -3.43 -28.47
CA GLN A 108 3.82 -2.78 -28.46
C GLN A 108 2.66 -3.79 -28.36
N THR A 109 2.86 -4.86 -27.58
CA THR A 109 1.82 -5.86 -27.32
C THR A 109 1.06 -5.44 -26.06
N GLY A 110 -0.12 -4.83 -26.24
CA GLY A 110 -0.85 -4.18 -25.15
C GLY A 110 -2.36 -4.39 -25.15
N ALA A 111 -2.90 -5.25 -26.02
CA ALA A 111 -4.35 -5.42 -26.14
C ALA A 111 -5.04 -5.77 -24.80
N ASP A 112 -4.37 -6.58 -23.96
CA ASP A 112 -4.87 -7.07 -22.68
C ASP A 112 -3.79 -7.05 -21.59
N THR A 113 -3.95 -6.16 -20.61
CA THR A 113 -3.01 -6.01 -19.49
C THR A 113 -3.00 -7.21 -18.54
N TRP A 114 -4.12 -7.94 -18.42
CA TRP A 114 -4.24 -9.09 -17.52
C TRP A 114 -3.31 -10.25 -17.90
N GLU A 115 -3.04 -10.46 -19.20
CA GLU A 115 -2.19 -11.55 -19.70
C GLU A 115 -0.76 -11.44 -19.15
N LEU A 116 -0.24 -10.21 -19.05
CA LEU A 116 1.07 -9.93 -18.46
C LEU A 116 1.13 -10.43 -17.02
N PHE A 117 0.14 -10.07 -16.19
CA PHE A 117 0.11 -10.47 -14.80
C PHE A 117 -0.17 -11.98 -14.62
N ALA A 118 -0.95 -12.58 -15.52
CA ALA A 118 -1.18 -14.02 -15.52
C ALA A 118 0.12 -14.80 -15.80
N TRP A 119 0.85 -14.43 -16.85
CA TRP A 119 2.17 -15.01 -17.16
C TRP A 119 3.17 -14.75 -16.04
N TRP A 120 3.12 -13.57 -15.43
CA TRP A 120 3.94 -13.27 -14.27
C TRP A 120 3.64 -14.22 -13.10
N ALA A 121 2.36 -14.45 -12.76
CA ALA A 121 1.97 -15.38 -11.70
C ALA A 121 2.43 -16.82 -12.01
N VAL A 122 2.27 -17.28 -13.26
CA VAL A 122 2.68 -18.62 -13.68
C VAL A 122 4.20 -18.80 -13.56
N LEU A 123 4.98 -17.87 -14.09
CA LEU A 123 6.44 -17.94 -14.09
C LEU A 123 7.05 -17.72 -12.70
N LEU A 124 6.34 -17.01 -11.81
CA LEU A 124 6.76 -16.81 -10.42
C LEU A 124 6.45 -18.01 -9.50
N LEU A 125 5.52 -18.89 -9.88
CA LEU A 125 5.07 -20.02 -9.05
C LEU A 125 6.20 -21.00 -8.65
N PRO A 126 7.13 -21.42 -9.55
CA PRO A 126 8.25 -22.29 -9.16
C PRO A 126 9.11 -21.68 -8.06
N TRP A 127 9.32 -20.36 -8.09
CA TRP A 127 10.06 -19.64 -7.07
C TRP A 127 9.27 -19.50 -5.76
N ALA A 128 7.96 -19.26 -5.81
CA ALA A 128 7.11 -19.26 -4.61
C ALA A 128 7.16 -20.62 -3.88
N LEU A 129 7.09 -21.72 -4.63
CA LEU A 129 7.21 -23.08 -4.10
C LEU A 129 8.61 -23.37 -3.52
N ALA A 130 9.68 -22.90 -4.18
CA ALA A 130 11.05 -23.15 -3.76
C ALA A 130 11.52 -22.24 -2.61
N ALA A 131 11.03 -21.01 -2.51
CA ALA A 131 11.54 -19.99 -1.58
C ALA A 131 11.31 -20.35 -0.11
N GLY A 132 10.17 -20.98 0.21
CA GLY A 132 9.75 -21.20 1.60
C GLY A 132 9.70 -19.91 2.43
N SER A 133 9.39 -18.79 1.77
CA SER A 133 9.32 -17.43 2.33
C SER A 133 7.90 -16.88 2.14
N GLN A 134 7.34 -16.28 3.18
CA GLN A 134 6.01 -15.66 3.11
C GLN A 134 5.97 -14.51 2.10
N SER A 135 7.06 -13.74 1.97
CA SER A 135 7.09 -12.57 1.10
C SER A 135 6.93 -12.93 -0.38
N VAL A 136 7.51 -14.05 -0.81
CA VAL A 136 7.39 -14.51 -2.21
C VAL A 136 5.98 -15.05 -2.49
N TRP A 137 5.37 -15.71 -1.51
CA TRP A 137 3.96 -16.13 -1.60
C TRP A 137 2.98 -14.96 -1.60
N LEU A 138 3.24 -13.93 -0.79
CA LEU A 138 2.44 -12.70 -0.79
C LEU A 138 2.59 -11.93 -2.11
N LEU A 139 3.81 -11.85 -2.66
CA LEU A 139 4.03 -11.29 -4.00
C LEU A 139 3.26 -12.08 -5.06
N TRP A 140 3.33 -13.42 -5.02
CA TRP A 140 2.60 -14.27 -5.96
C TRP A 140 1.07 -14.11 -5.82
N ALA A 141 0.54 -14.09 -4.59
CA ALA A 141 -0.88 -13.88 -4.33
C ALA A 141 -1.34 -12.49 -4.78
N LEU A 142 -0.50 -11.46 -4.63
CA LEU A 142 -0.75 -10.11 -5.13
C LEU A 142 -0.84 -10.10 -6.66
N VAL A 143 0.15 -10.67 -7.35
CA VAL A 143 0.20 -10.73 -8.81
C VAL A 143 -0.98 -11.54 -9.36
N LEU A 144 -1.33 -12.66 -8.73
CA LEU A 144 -2.49 -13.48 -9.12
C LEU A 144 -3.81 -12.73 -8.93
N ASN A 145 -3.98 -12.05 -7.78
CA ASN A 145 -5.17 -11.23 -7.54
C ASN A 145 -5.30 -10.11 -8.57
N LEU A 146 -4.18 -9.47 -8.93
CA LEU A 146 -4.17 -8.41 -9.93
C LEU A 146 -4.49 -8.94 -11.34
N ALA A 147 -3.96 -10.11 -11.70
CA ALA A 147 -4.30 -10.79 -12.96
C ALA A 147 -5.80 -11.13 -13.03
N ALA A 148 -6.34 -11.72 -11.96
CA ALA A 148 -7.75 -12.07 -11.87
C ALA A 148 -8.65 -10.83 -11.92
N ALA A 149 -8.27 -9.75 -11.22
CA ALA A 149 -8.98 -8.49 -11.26
C ALA A 149 -9.04 -7.96 -12.69
N LEU A 150 -7.88 -7.75 -13.33
CA LEU A 150 -7.80 -7.21 -14.69
C LEU A 150 -8.53 -8.08 -15.73
N TRP A 151 -8.53 -9.40 -15.55
CA TRP A 151 -9.25 -10.33 -16.43
C TRP A 151 -10.77 -10.17 -16.32
N LEU A 152 -11.29 -9.93 -15.12
CA LEU A 152 -12.73 -9.68 -14.88
C LEU A 152 -13.20 -8.31 -15.39
N GLY A 153 -12.30 -7.46 -15.90
CA GLY A 153 -12.61 -6.20 -16.58
C GLY A 153 -11.61 -5.10 -16.28
N GLU A 154 -11.21 -4.31 -17.29
CA GLU A 154 -10.22 -3.23 -17.11
C GLU A 154 -10.75 -2.00 -16.32
N ARG A 155 -12.06 -1.97 -16.03
CA ARG A 155 -12.70 -1.00 -15.13
C ARG A 155 -12.18 -1.06 -13.68
N VAL A 156 -11.40 -2.08 -13.35
CA VAL A 156 -10.86 -2.46 -12.04
C VAL A 156 -9.95 -1.43 -11.36
N PHE A 157 -9.30 -0.52 -12.11
CA PHE A 157 -8.47 0.53 -11.51
C PHE A 157 -9.23 1.83 -11.19
N THR A 158 -10.48 1.96 -11.62
CA THR A 158 -11.42 2.89 -10.97
C THR A 158 -11.77 2.24 -9.64
N TRP A 159 -11.08 2.60 -8.56
CA TRP A 159 -11.20 1.98 -7.23
C TRP A 159 -12.65 1.88 -6.68
N LEU A 160 -13.63 2.51 -7.32
CA LEU A 160 -15.06 2.37 -7.06
C LEU A 160 -15.76 1.22 -7.81
N MET A 161 -15.29 0.78 -8.99
CA MET A 161 -16.06 -0.09 -9.89
C MET A 161 -15.94 -1.60 -9.62
N ILE A 162 -14.91 -2.07 -8.88
CA ILE A 162 -14.94 -3.42 -8.25
C ILE A 162 -16.10 -3.51 -7.26
N PHE A 163 -16.49 -2.35 -6.71
CA PHE A 163 -17.54 -2.21 -5.73
C PHE A 163 -18.81 -1.62 -6.35
N GLY A 164 -19.00 -1.65 -7.68
CA GLY A 164 -20.21 -1.12 -8.34
C GLY A 164 -21.50 -1.94 -8.11
N GLY A 165 -21.60 -2.65 -6.99
CA GLY A 165 -22.73 -3.47 -6.59
C GLY A 165 -22.51 -4.99 -6.71
N PRO A 166 -23.55 -5.80 -6.43
CA PRO A 166 -23.50 -7.25 -6.49
C PRO A 166 -23.29 -7.75 -7.93
N GLY A 167 -22.13 -8.34 -8.22
CA GLY A 167 -21.83 -8.99 -9.51
C GLY A 167 -21.10 -10.34 -9.37
N LEU A 168 -21.05 -11.14 -10.44
CA LEU A 168 -20.21 -12.35 -10.50
C LEU A 168 -18.70 -12.09 -10.28
N PRO A 169 -18.11 -10.95 -10.70
CA PRO A 169 -16.70 -10.63 -10.43
C PRO A 169 -16.34 -10.61 -8.94
N SER A 170 -17.21 -10.06 -8.08
CA SER A 170 -16.95 -10.01 -6.63
C SER A 170 -16.97 -11.41 -6.03
N LEU A 171 -17.88 -12.30 -6.50
CA LEU A 171 -17.94 -13.69 -6.06
C LEU A 171 -16.68 -14.47 -6.46
N PHE A 172 -16.21 -14.29 -7.70
CA PHE A 172 -14.98 -14.93 -8.18
C PHE A 172 -13.77 -14.49 -7.36
N MET A 173 -13.61 -13.19 -7.13
CA MET A 173 -12.49 -12.64 -6.34
C MET A 173 -12.54 -13.12 -4.88
N ALA A 174 -13.72 -13.16 -4.26
CA ALA A 174 -13.89 -13.71 -2.93
C ALA A 174 -13.56 -15.21 -2.88
N GLY A 175 -14.07 -15.99 -3.85
CA GLY A 175 -13.81 -17.42 -3.98
C GLY A 175 -12.34 -17.75 -4.17
N LEU A 176 -11.64 -17.03 -5.07
CA LEU A 176 -10.20 -17.14 -5.28
C LEU A 176 -9.44 -16.94 -3.96
N ASN A 177 -9.72 -15.86 -3.22
CA ASN A 177 -9.02 -15.57 -1.97
C ASN A 177 -9.39 -16.54 -0.85
N MET A 178 -10.59 -17.12 -0.84
CA MET A 178 -10.94 -18.22 0.07
C MET A 178 -10.16 -19.50 -0.24
N LEU A 179 -10.00 -19.85 -1.52
CA LEU A 179 -9.20 -21.01 -1.92
C LEU A 179 -7.72 -20.82 -1.54
N LEU A 180 -7.18 -19.61 -1.76
CA LEU A 180 -5.84 -19.26 -1.32
C LEU A 180 -5.69 -19.32 0.21
N LEU A 181 -6.69 -18.82 0.95
CA LEU A 181 -6.72 -18.87 2.41
C LEU A 181 -6.77 -20.30 2.92
N LEU A 182 -7.63 -21.15 2.34
CA LEU A 182 -7.72 -22.58 2.64
C LEU A 182 -6.39 -23.27 2.36
N GLY A 183 -5.77 -23.01 1.20
CA GLY A 183 -4.45 -23.49 0.84
C GLY A 183 -3.38 -23.10 1.87
N TRP A 184 -3.42 -21.84 2.33
CA TRP A 184 -2.49 -21.35 3.35
C TRP A 184 -2.71 -22.02 4.71
N GLU A 185 -3.95 -22.19 5.13
CA GLU A 185 -4.30 -22.86 6.39
C GLU A 185 -3.92 -24.36 6.36
N MET A 186 -4.12 -25.04 5.23
CA MET A 186 -3.63 -26.41 5.03
C MET A 186 -2.10 -26.49 5.07
N ALA A 187 -1.41 -25.55 4.42
CA ALA A 187 0.05 -25.45 4.46
C ALA A 187 0.57 -25.14 5.87
N ALA A 188 -0.13 -24.29 6.62
CA ALA A 188 0.18 -24.00 8.01
C ALA A 188 0.05 -25.25 8.89
N ARG A 189 -1.00 -26.06 8.71
CA ARG A 189 -1.18 -27.32 9.44
C ARG A 189 -0.15 -28.38 9.04
N ARG A 190 0.09 -28.56 7.74
CA ARG A 190 0.93 -29.66 7.21
C ARG A 190 2.43 -29.38 7.32
N TRP A 191 2.83 -28.14 7.10
CA TRP A 191 4.24 -27.74 6.99
C TRP A 191 4.67 -26.70 8.03
N ARG A 192 3.80 -26.38 9.01
CA ARG A 192 4.04 -25.35 10.05
C ARG A 192 4.47 -24.02 9.42
N ALA A 193 3.82 -23.65 8.32
CA ALA A 193 4.01 -22.35 7.70
C ALA A 193 3.53 -21.25 8.66
N SER A 194 4.23 -20.12 8.70
CA SER A 194 3.80 -18.98 9.50
C SER A 194 2.48 -18.44 8.98
N THR A 195 1.66 -17.98 9.91
CA THR A 195 0.27 -17.59 9.68
C THR A 195 0.00 -16.15 10.13
N PHE A 196 1.05 -15.37 10.36
CA PHE A 196 0.94 -14.05 10.99
C PHE A 196 0.29 -12.99 10.09
N PHE A 197 0.76 -12.86 8.83
CA PHE A 197 0.25 -11.86 7.88
C PHE A 197 -0.61 -12.48 6.76
N GLY A 198 -0.16 -13.58 6.16
CA GLY A 198 -0.78 -14.19 4.98
C GLY A 198 -2.29 -14.42 5.11
N PRO A 199 -2.75 -15.22 6.08
CA PRO A 199 -4.17 -15.50 6.28
C PRO A 199 -5.01 -14.25 6.52
N ARG A 200 -4.47 -13.25 7.25
CA ARG A 200 -5.19 -12.01 7.56
C ARG A 200 -5.39 -11.14 6.32
N ILE A 201 -4.39 -11.05 5.45
CA ILE A 201 -4.50 -10.31 4.18
C ILE A 201 -5.51 -10.98 3.26
N LEU A 202 -5.43 -12.30 3.09
CA LEU A 202 -6.35 -13.06 2.23
C LEU A 202 -7.79 -13.01 2.77
N ALA A 203 -7.99 -13.11 4.09
CA ALA A 203 -9.30 -12.94 4.71
C ALA A 203 -9.83 -11.51 4.52
N ALA A 204 -8.99 -10.49 4.69
CA ALA A 204 -9.38 -9.10 4.48
C ALA A 204 -9.82 -8.82 3.03
N ILE A 205 -9.12 -9.38 2.04
CA ILE A 205 -9.52 -9.26 0.63
C ILE A 205 -10.84 -10.00 0.38
N ALA A 206 -10.96 -11.26 0.82
CA ALA A 206 -12.16 -12.06 0.60
C ALA A 206 -13.42 -11.44 1.22
N ILE A 207 -13.34 -11.01 2.49
CA ILE A 207 -14.46 -10.39 3.20
C ILE A 207 -14.70 -8.98 2.67
N GLY A 208 -13.64 -8.20 2.43
CA GLY A 208 -13.71 -6.82 1.96
C GLY A 208 -14.44 -6.71 0.63
N VAL A 209 -14.12 -7.57 -0.34
CA VAL A 209 -14.81 -7.62 -1.64
C VAL A 209 -16.31 -7.89 -1.49
N LEU A 210 -16.70 -8.86 -0.64
CA LEU A 210 -18.11 -9.18 -0.41
C LEU A 210 -18.87 -8.06 0.31
N VAL A 211 -18.27 -7.48 1.36
CA VAL A 211 -18.88 -6.36 2.10
C VAL A 211 -19.07 -5.15 1.19
N LEU A 212 -18.04 -4.77 0.42
CA LEU A 212 -18.11 -3.60 -0.44
C LEU A 212 -19.09 -3.81 -1.61
N ALA A 213 -19.17 -5.01 -2.20
CA ALA A 213 -20.19 -5.33 -3.19
C ALA A 213 -21.64 -5.15 -2.66
N LEU A 214 -21.86 -5.43 -1.37
CA LEU A 214 -23.16 -5.19 -0.71
C LEU A 214 -23.39 -3.71 -0.35
N MET A 215 -22.34 -2.96 0.02
CA MET A 215 -22.44 -1.54 0.38
C MET A 215 -22.91 -0.65 -0.75
N PHE A 216 -22.37 -0.90 -1.94
CA PHE A 216 -22.51 -0.02 -3.10
C PHE A 216 -23.46 -0.58 -4.17
N GLY A 217 -24.22 -1.63 -3.83
CA GLY A 217 -25.33 -2.10 -4.66
C GLY A 217 -26.56 -1.18 -4.63
N ASP A 218 -27.39 -1.31 -5.66
CA ASP A 218 -28.63 -0.54 -5.84
C ASP A 218 -29.60 -0.70 -4.66
N ALA A 219 -29.82 -1.93 -4.19
CA ALA A 219 -30.60 -2.24 -2.99
C ALA A 219 -29.98 -3.40 -2.20
N ILE A 220 -29.65 -3.19 -0.92
CA ILE A 220 -29.03 -4.24 -0.09
C ILE A 220 -30.08 -5.25 0.38
N VAL A 221 -31.33 -4.84 0.61
CA VAL A 221 -32.40 -5.73 1.08
C VAL A 221 -32.70 -6.81 0.04
N ASP A 222 -32.81 -6.41 -1.23
CA ASP A 222 -32.95 -7.34 -2.36
C ASP A 222 -31.61 -8.05 -2.65
N GLY A 223 -30.48 -7.33 -2.47
CA GLY A 223 -29.11 -7.83 -2.59
C GLY A 223 -28.73 -8.95 -1.61
N LEU A 224 -29.30 -9.00 -0.42
CA LEU A 224 -29.04 -10.07 0.56
C LEU A 224 -29.58 -11.43 0.11
N GLY A 225 -30.66 -11.43 -0.67
CA GLY A 225 -31.22 -12.63 -1.32
C GLY A 225 -30.46 -13.05 -2.57
N THR A 226 -29.53 -12.23 -3.07
CA THR A 226 -28.69 -12.60 -4.21
C THR A 226 -27.55 -13.52 -3.80
N TYR A 227 -26.87 -14.10 -4.79
CA TYR A 227 -25.71 -14.97 -4.61
C TYR A 227 -24.58 -14.32 -3.79
N ASN A 228 -24.38 -13.00 -3.87
CA ASN A 228 -23.34 -12.30 -3.10
C ASN A 228 -23.72 -12.16 -1.62
N GLY A 229 -24.99 -11.93 -1.30
CA GLY A 229 -25.49 -11.90 0.07
C GLY A 229 -25.35 -13.26 0.76
N ILE A 230 -25.77 -14.33 0.07
CA ILE A 230 -25.61 -15.71 0.55
C ILE A 230 -24.13 -16.05 0.74
N ALA A 231 -23.28 -15.70 -0.24
CA ALA A 231 -21.84 -15.91 -0.16
C ALA A 231 -21.22 -15.16 1.04
N TRP A 232 -21.62 -13.92 1.29
CA TRP A 232 -21.17 -13.15 2.45
C TRP A 232 -21.59 -13.77 3.78
N VAL A 233 -22.84 -14.23 3.92
CA VAL A 233 -23.31 -14.92 5.13
C VAL A 233 -22.52 -16.21 5.35
N ALA A 234 -22.40 -17.04 4.30
CA ALA A 234 -21.66 -18.30 4.36
C ALA A 234 -20.18 -18.09 4.71
N ALA A 235 -19.54 -17.09 4.09
CA ALA A 235 -18.17 -16.66 4.36
C ALA A 235 -17.99 -16.24 5.82
N THR A 236 -18.89 -15.38 6.30
CA THR A 236 -18.81 -14.78 7.64
C THR A 236 -19.01 -15.84 8.72
N LEU A 237 -20.01 -16.71 8.57
CA LEU A 237 -20.26 -17.81 9.49
C LEU A 237 -19.16 -18.88 9.42
N GLY A 238 -18.74 -19.27 8.22
CA GLY A 238 -17.71 -20.30 8.02
C GLY A 238 -16.36 -19.90 8.60
N LEU A 239 -15.89 -18.69 8.26
CA LEU A 239 -14.65 -18.14 8.83
C LEU A 239 -14.81 -17.85 10.32
N GLY A 240 -15.96 -17.34 10.76
CA GLY A 240 -16.26 -17.10 12.17
C GLY A 240 -16.14 -18.38 13.01
N LEU A 241 -16.79 -19.46 12.58
CA LEU A 241 -16.73 -20.77 13.26
C LEU A 241 -15.32 -21.36 13.25
N TYR A 242 -14.63 -21.29 12.11
CA TYR A 242 -13.27 -21.80 11.98
C TYR A 242 -12.29 -21.06 12.90
N TYR A 243 -12.33 -19.71 12.90
CA TYR A 243 -11.42 -18.89 13.69
C TYR A 243 -11.83 -18.77 15.17
N GLN A 244 -13.05 -19.17 15.53
CA GLN A 244 -13.46 -19.26 16.93
C GLN A 244 -13.13 -20.62 17.55
N ARG A 245 -13.40 -21.73 16.84
CA ARG A 245 -13.28 -23.10 17.36
C ARG A 245 -12.00 -23.83 16.94
N GLY A 246 -11.52 -23.57 15.71
CA GLY A 246 -10.35 -24.26 15.14
C GLY A 246 -9.04 -23.57 15.48
N ARG A 247 -8.81 -22.38 14.91
CA ARG A 247 -7.59 -21.59 15.12
C ARG A 247 -7.96 -20.18 15.57
N ARG A 248 -7.67 -19.83 16.82
CA ARG A 248 -8.06 -18.52 17.37
C ARG A 248 -7.26 -17.36 16.76
N ASP A 249 -7.87 -16.60 15.84
CA ASP A 249 -7.35 -15.31 15.35
C ASP A 249 -8.38 -14.19 15.52
N LEU A 250 -8.21 -13.41 16.59
CA LEU A 250 -9.12 -12.33 16.98
C LEU A 250 -9.13 -11.15 16.00
N VAL A 251 -8.09 -10.99 15.17
CA VAL A 251 -8.04 -9.92 14.16
C VAL A 251 -9.01 -10.23 13.03
N ILE A 252 -9.07 -11.49 12.58
CA ILE A 252 -10.02 -11.91 11.55
C ILE A 252 -11.45 -11.84 12.07
N LEU A 253 -11.69 -12.26 13.33
CA LEU A 253 -13.00 -12.10 13.96
C LEU A 253 -13.43 -10.63 14.08
N ALA A 254 -12.49 -9.71 14.36
CA ALA A 254 -12.77 -8.28 14.37
C ALA A 254 -13.09 -7.73 12.98
N MET A 255 -12.41 -8.20 11.93
CA MET A 255 -12.72 -7.85 10.53
C MET A 255 -14.13 -8.34 10.14
N LEU A 256 -14.50 -9.56 10.53
CA LEU A 256 -15.84 -10.11 10.32
C LEU A 256 -16.91 -9.27 11.05
N ALA A 257 -16.67 -8.92 12.32
CA ALA A 257 -17.58 -8.06 13.08
C ALA A 257 -17.72 -6.66 12.45
N ALA A 258 -16.64 -6.06 11.98
CA ALA A 258 -16.69 -4.80 11.25
C ALA A 258 -17.51 -4.93 9.95
N GLY A 259 -17.35 -6.03 9.21
CA GLY A 259 -18.16 -6.32 8.02
C GLY A 259 -19.66 -6.42 8.32
N VAL A 260 -20.03 -7.10 9.42
CA VAL A 260 -21.43 -7.18 9.90
C VAL A 260 -21.99 -5.80 10.23
N ILE A 261 -21.22 -4.96 10.94
CA ILE A 261 -21.62 -3.59 11.29
C ILE A 261 -21.84 -2.74 10.03
N CYS A 262 -20.99 -2.86 9.01
CA CYS A 262 -21.20 -2.13 7.76
C CYS A 262 -22.49 -2.57 7.07
N VAL A 263 -22.70 -3.89 6.93
CA VAL A 263 -23.90 -4.47 6.29
C VAL A 263 -25.17 -4.12 7.04
N SER A 264 -25.20 -4.25 8.37
CA SER A 264 -26.36 -3.87 9.20
C SER A 264 -26.70 -2.38 9.05
N LEU A 265 -25.70 -1.50 9.08
CA LEU A 265 -25.89 -0.06 8.96
C LEU A 265 -26.51 0.31 7.61
N ARG A 266 -26.08 -0.33 6.53
CA ARG A 266 -26.66 -0.13 5.20
C ARG A 266 -28.09 -0.66 5.12
N VAL A 267 -28.36 -1.86 5.63
CA VAL A 267 -29.71 -2.46 5.63
C VAL A 267 -30.69 -1.60 6.41
N VAL A 268 -30.35 -1.23 7.64
CA VAL A 268 -31.21 -0.39 8.49
C VAL A 268 -31.30 1.03 7.90
N GLY A 269 -30.23 1.54 7.30
CA GLY A 269 -30.23 2.83 6.63
C GLY A 269 -31.19 2.89 5.45
N GLU A 270 -31.18 1.86 4.60
CA GLU A 270 -32.12 1.74 3.48
C GLU A 270 -33.56 1.61 3.98
N TRP A 271 -33.79 0.79 5.02
CA TRP A 271 -35.11 0.61 5.62
C TRP A 271 -35.67 1.91 6.23
N LEU A 272 -34.85 2.64 7.00
CA LEU A 272 -35.23 3.94 7.56
C LEU A 272 -35.51 4.97 6.47
N TRP A 273 -34.69 5.00 5.43
CA TRP A 273 -34.88 5.90 4.29
C TRP A 273 -36.20 5.65 3.56
N ARG A 274 -36.64 4.38 3.47
CA ARG A 274 -37.94 4.01 2.89
C ARG A 274 -39.13 4.39 3.80
N LEU A 275 -38.96 4.39 5.12
CA LEU A 275 -40.01 4.75 6.08
C LEU A 275 -40.22 6.26 6.18
N GLU A 276 -39.14 7.01 6.41
CA GLU A 276 -39.14 8.46 6.49
C GLU A 276 -37.87 8.98 5.81
N PRO A 277 -37.95 9.44 4.55
CA PRO A 277 -36.80 10.01 3.85
C PRO A 277 -36.44 11.34 4.53
N GLY A 278 -35.41 11.31 5.36
CA GLY A 278 -35.05 12.47 6.14
C GLY A 278 -33.84 12.27 7.04
N VAL A 279 -33.38 13.41 7.54
CA VAL A 279 -32.19 13.58 8.37
C VAL A 279 -32.31 12.84 9.71
N TRP A 280 -33.54 12.63 10.17
CA TRP A 280 -33.87 11.91 11.41
C TRP A 280 -33.38 10.45 11.43
N ALA A 281 -33.16 9.83 10.26
CA ALA A 281 -32.57 8.50 10.16
C ALA A 281 -31.12 8.43 10.70
N ALA A 282 -30.39 9.55 10.76
CA ALA A 282 -29.00 9.55 11.17
C ALA A 282 -28.80 9.21 12.67
N LEU A 283 -29.74 9.61 13.54
CA LEU A 283 -29.67 9.32 14.98
C LEU A 283 -29.81 7.82 15.33
N PRO A 284 -30.86 7.10 14.87
CA PRO A 284 -30.97 5.66 15.11
C PRO A 284 -29.82 4.88 14.45
N LEU A 285 -29.30 5.33 13.30
CA LEU A 285 -28.12 4.73 12.68
C LEU A 285 -26.86 4.91 13.54
N ALA A 286 -26.66 6.10 14.12
CA ALA A 286 -25.55 6.34 15.04
C ALA A 286 -25.68 5.46 16.30
N ALA A 287 -26.90 5.35 16.86
CA ALA A 287 -27.18 4.50 18.02
C ALA A 287 -26.92 3.02 17.72
N LEU A 288 -27.37 2.53 16.56
CA LEU A 288 -27.14 1.16 16.09
C LEU A 288 -25.64 0.87 15.97
N LEU A 289 -24.92 1.73 15.24
CA LEU A 289 -23.47 1.63 15.04
C LEU A 289 -22.71 1.53 16.37
N MET A 290 -23.05 2.36 17.35
CA MET A 290 -22.42 2.33 18.68
C MET A 290 -22.80 1.06 19.45
N ALA A 291 -24.08 0.66 19.43
CA ALA A 291 -24.54 -0.53 20.13
C ALA A 291 -23.85 -1.79 19.60
N GLU A 292 -23.80 -1.96 18.28
CA GLU A 292 -23.16 -3.11 17.65
C GLU A 292 -21.64 -3.13 17.86
N ALA A 293 -20.97 -1.97 17.76
CA ALA A 293 -19.53 -1.88 18.05
C ALA A 293 -19.22 -2.26 19.51
N VAL A 294 -20.05 -1.86 20.48
CA VAL A 294 -19.90 -2.25 21.89
C VAL A 294 -20.17 -3.74 22.09
N VAL A 295 -21.20 -4.30 21.44
CA VAL A 295 -21.49 -5.75 21.49
C VAL A 295 -20.32 -6.55 20.94
N ALA A 296 -19.83 -6.20 19.75
CA ALA A 296 -18.68 -6.83 19.12
C ALA A 296 -17.41 -6.70 19.98
N ALA A 297 -17.15 -5.52 20.54
CA ALA A 297 -16.03 -5.30 21.45
C ALA A 297 -16.11 -6.16 22.71
N ARG A 298 -17.29 -6.31 23.32
CA ARG A 298 -17.50 -7.18 24.49
C ARG A 298 -17.29 -8.64 24.13
N TRP A 299 -17.84 -9.09 23.00
CA TRP A 299 -17.68 -10.46 22.51
C TRP A 299 -16.20 -10.80 22.27
N LEU A 300 -15.47 -9.94 21.57
CA LEU A 300 -14.04 -10.14 21.30
C LEU A 300 -13.17 -10.13 22.57
N ARG A 301 -13.54 -9.33 23.58
CA ARG A 301 -12.88 -9.34 24.89
C ARG A 301 -13.19 -10.61 25.70
N GLY A 302 -14.41 -11.13 25.59
CA GLY A 302 -14.78 -12.42 26.17
C GLY A 302 -13.90 -13.52 25.60
N LEU A 303 -13.79 -13.58 24.27
CA LEU A 303 -12.94 -14.55 23.58
C LEU A 303 -11.44 -14.40 23.88
N SER A 304 -10.95 -13.18 24.12
CA SER A 304 -9.54 -12.98 24.49
C SER A 304 -9.20 -13.49 25.90
N ASN A 305 -10.20 -13.54 26.78
CA ASN A 305 -10.02 -13.93 28.18
C ASN A 305 -10.21 -15.44 28.41
N GLU A 306 -10.76 -16.17 27.45
CA GLU A 306 -10.84 -17.62 27.50
C GLU A 306 -9.46 -18.25 27.29
N PRO A 307 -9.02 -19.19 28.16
CA PRO A 307 -7.77 -19.92 27.94
C PRO A 307 -7.84 -20.66 26.60
N ALA A 308 -6.86 -20.43 25.73
CA ALA A 308 -6.74 -21.17 24.48
C ALA A 308 -6.54 -22.66 24.79
N ALA A 309 -7.39 -23.53 24.24
CA ALA A 309 -7.16 -24.96 24.24
C ALA A 309 -5.75 -25.20 23.65
N VAL A 310 -4.90 -25.88 24.41
CA VAL A 310 -3.50 -26.15 24.05
C VAL A 310 -3.47 -27.17 22.91
N LEU A 311 -3.74 -26.72 21.69
CA LEU A 311 -3.21 -27.37 20.51
C LEU A 311 -1.75 -26.93 20.39
N PRO A 312 -0.79 -27.84 20.11
CA PRO A 312 0.61 -27.46 19.97
C PRO A 312 0.69 -26.38 18.90
N ALA A 313 1.06 -25.18 19.32
CA ALA A 313 1.14 -24.03 18.43
C ALA A 313 2.05 -24.40 17.26
N ALA A 314 1.50 -24.39 16.05
CA ALA A 314 2.30 -24.33 14.83
C ALA A 314 3.17 -23.05 14.79
N ASP A 315 2.89 -22.11 15.70
CA ASP A 315 3.49 -20.77 15.84
C ASP A 315 4.84 -20.74 16.58
N ALA A 316 5.56 -21.86 16.65
CA ALA A 316 6.98 -21.81 16.93
C ALA A 316 7.75 -21.63 15.60
N GLU A 317 7.80 -20.40 15.08
CA GLU A 317 9.13 -19.92 14.68
C GLU A 317 10.02 -20.08 15.92
N PRO A 318 11.24 -20.63 15.79
CA PRO A 318 12.08 -20.89 16.96
C PRO A 318 12.31 -19.58 17.70
N SER A 319 11.60 -19.37 18.81
CA SER A 319 11.85 -18.39 19.89
C SER A 319 12.63 -17.11 19.52
N ALA A 320 12.33 -16.48 18.38
CA ALA A 320 13.05 -15.31 17.88
C ALA A 320 12.13 -14.09 17.69
N ALA A 321 10.84 -14.22 17.97
CA ALA A 321 9.86 -13.13 17.93
C ALA A 321 9.26 -12.78 19.30
N SER A 322 9.75 -13.39 20.39
CA SER A 322 9.60 -12.86 21.74
C SER A 322 10.92 -12.19 22.12
N ALA A 323 10.85 -10.98 22.66
CA ALA A 323 12.02 -10.21 23.08
C ALA A 323 12.62 -10.73 24.41
N GLY A 324 12.79 -12.04 24.52
CA GLY A 324 13.38 -12.77 25.65
C GLY A 324 14.10 -14.01 25.12
N ASN A 325 15.36 -14.15 25.53
CA ASN A 325 16.37 -15.06 25.01
C ASN A 325 15.95 -16.54 25.00
N ALA A 326 16.35 -17.29 23.98
CA ALA A 326 16.76 -18.67 24.19
C ALA A 326 18.17 -18.62 24.81
N VAL A 327 18.24 -18.80 26.12
CA VAL A 327 19.49 -19.03 26.86
C VAL A 327 19.78 -20.54 26.77
N ASP A 328 21.04 -20.92 26.60
CA ASP A 328 21.48 -22.29 26.90
C ASP A 328 21.01 -22.68 28.31
N PRO A 329 20.63 -23.94 28.59
CA PRO A 329 20.17 -24.33 29.91
C PRO A 329 21.24 -23.98 30.95
N ALA A 330 20.91 -23.09 31.88
CA ALA A 330 21.77 -22.76 33.00
C ALA A 330 21.89 -23.98 33.92
N ASP A 331 23.06 -24.16 34.53
CA ASP A 331 23.32 -25.20 35.53
C ASP A 331 22.23 -25.20 36.60
N SER A 332 21.68 -26.38 36.87
CA SER A 332 20.52 -26.63 37.74
C SER A 332 20.76 -26.37 39.23
N SER A 333 21.83 -25.65 39.60
CA SER A 333 22.29 -25.47 40.98
C SER A 333 22.28 -24.01 41.47
N ALA A 334 21.84 -23.03 40.67
CA ALA A 334 21.70 -21.65 41.14
C ALA A 334 20.30 -21.40 41.75
N PRO A 335 20.20 -20.83 42.98
CA PRO A 335 18.91 -20.58 43.62
C PRO A 335 18.15 -19.48 42.87
N VAL A 336 16.98 -19.84 42.32
CA VAL A 336 16.05 -18.92 41.67
C VAL A 336 15.33 -18.12 42.75
N ALA A 337 15.67 -16.84 42.91
CA ALA A 337 14.93 -15.93 43.76
C ALA A 337 13.49 -15.76 43.21
N GLN A 338 12.51 -16.34 43.89
CA GLN A 338 11.08 -16.10 43.61
C GLN A 338 10.72 -14.67 44.06
N LEU A 339 10.80 -13.73 43.13
CA LEU A 339 10.19 -12.41 43.30
C LEU A 339 8.68 -12.53 43.08
N ALA A 340 7.92 -11.91 43.98
CA ALA A 340 6.46 -11.91 44.02
C ALA A 340 5.83 -11.56 42.64
N PRO A 341 4.66 -12.15 42.30
CA PRO A 341 4.01 -11.89 41.03
C PRO A 341 3.70 -10.39 40.89
N ALA A 342 4.29 -9.75 39.88
CA ALA A 342 4.00 -8.37 39.54
C ALA A 342 2.48 -8.21 39.32
N ALA A 343 1.87 -7.23 39.98
CA ALA A 343 0.47 -6.90 39.83
C ALA A 343 0.15 -6.69 38.34
N VAL A 344 -0.72 -7.52 37.78
CA VAL A 344 -1.16 -7.44 36.39
C VAL A 344 -1.86 -6.08 36.19
N PRO A 345 -1.28 -5.14 35.42
CA PRO A 345 -1.97 -3.89 35.11
C PRO A 345 -3.27 -4.24 34.38
N ARG A 346 -4.39 -3.59 34.73
CA ARG A 346 -5.70 -3.76 34.03
C ARG A 346 -5.45 -3.80 32.52
N ALA A 347 -5.72 -4.95 31.91
CA ALA A 347 -5.40 -5.19 30.51
C ALA A 347 -6.13 -4.15 29.64
N GLU A 348 -5.36 -3.26 29.02
CA GLU A 348 -5.90 -2.34 28.03
C GLU A 348 -6.64 -3.13 26.95
N PRO A 349 -7.77 -2.61 26.43
CA PRO A 349 -8.47 -3.30 25.37
C PRO A 349 -7.54 -3.51 24.17
N PRO A 350 -7.55 -4.68 23.52
CA PRO A 350 -6.71 -4.97 22.37
C PRO A 350 -6.87 -3.92 21.26
N TRP A 351 -5.81 -3.68 20.47
CA TRP A 351 -5.76 -2.61 19.46
C TRP A 351 -6.90 -2.69 18.43
N TYR A 352 -7.32 -3.90 18.03
CA TYR A 352 -8.41 -4.09 17.07
C TYR A 352 -9.76 -3.71 17.68
N VAL A 353 -9.95 -3.90 19.00
CA VAL A 353 -11.14 -3.43 19.72
C VAL A 353 -11.12 -1.90 19.83
N GLN A 354 -9.97 -1.30 20.11
CA GLN A 354 -9.81 0.15 20.12
C GLN A 354 -10.11 0.75 18.74
N CYS A 355 -9.63 0.12 17.67
CA CYS A 355 -9.89 0.53 16.29
C CYS A 355 -11.38 0.45 15.95
N LEU A 356 -12.04 -0.66 16.29
CA LEU A 356 -13.48 -0.84 16.07
C LEU A 356 -14.30 0.24 16.80
N LEU A 357 -14.02 0.46 18.08
CA LEU A 357 -14.74 1.45 18.90
C LEU A 357 -14.41 2.90 18.50
N GLY A 358 -13.18 3.17 18.07
CA GLY A 358 -12.75 4.49 17.61
C GLY A 358 -13.39 4.86 16.27
N LEU A 359 -13.40 3.92 15.32
CA LEU A 359 -14.02 4.12 14.01
C LEU A 359 -15.55 4.28 14.13
N SER A 360 -16.20 3.50 15.01
CA SER A 360 -17.63 3.65 15.26
C SER A 360 -17.97 5.01 15.90
N ALA A 361 -17.16 5.48 16.85
CA ALA A 361 -17.35 6.80 17.46
C ALA A 361 -17.14 7.94 16.44
N TRP A 362 -16.16 7.83 15.55
CA TRP A 362 -15.92 8.82 14.50
C TRP A 362 -17.05 8.86 13.48
N LEU A 363 -17.51 7.71 12.98
CA LEU A 363 -18.63 7.63 12.04
C LEU A 363 -19.96 8.06 12.70
N ALA A 364 -20.19 7.73 13.97
CA ALA A 364 -21.34 8.23 14.74
C ALA A 364 -21.30 9.76 14.90
N THR A 365 -20.11 10.36 15.04
CA THR A 365 -19.95 11.82 15.06
C THR A 365 -20.41 12.42 13.73
N TRP A 366 -20.03 11.83 12.59
CA TRP A 366 -20.48 12.28 11.27
C TRP A 366 -22.00 12.20 11.11
N LEU A 367 -22.62 11.10 11.54
CA LEU A 367 -24.07 10.96 11.53
C LEU A 367 -24.75 12.01 12.42
N LEU A 368 -24.20 12.29 13.60
CA LEU A 368 -24.71 13.34 14.49
C LEU A 368 -24.55 14.74 13.88
N LEU A 369 -23.43 15.03 13.21
CA LEU A 369 -23.21 16.30 12.53
C LEU A 369 -24.13 16.46 11.32
N LEU A 370 -24.32 15.41 10.52
CA LEU A 370 -25.30 15.39 9.44
C LEU A 370 -26.70 15.66 9.98
N PHE A 371 -27.05 15.04 11.11
CA PHE A 371 -28.31 15.29 11.78
C PHE A 371 -28.46 16.78 12.14
N VAL A 372 -27.48 17.34 12.85
CA VAL A 372 -27.52 18.74 13.30
C VAL A 372 -27.58 19.71 12.12
N ALA A 373 -26.76 19.49 11.09
CA ALA A 373 -26.65 20.36 9.92
C ALA A 373 -27.95 20.46 9.12
N PHE A 374 -28.69 19.36 8.98
CA PHE A 374 -29.88 19.30 8.12
C PHE A 374 -31.20 19.24 8.89
N SER A 375 -31.19 19.09 10.22
CA SER A 375 -32.42 19.04 11.04
C SER A 375 -33.15 20.38 11.14
N GLY A 376 -32.51 21.49 10.78
CA GLY A 376 -33.05 22.84 10.98
C GLY A 376 -33.07 23.30 12.45
N LEU A 377 -32.49 22.51 13.38
CA LEU A 377 -32.41 22.87 14.81
C LEU A 377 -31.46 24.03 15.07
N ILE A 378 -30.40 24.14 14.25
CA ILE A 378 -29.40 25.19 14.35
C ILE A 378 -29.46 26.03 13.08
N THR A 379 -30.08 27.19 13.17
CA THR A 379 -30.25 28.12 12.05
C THR A 379 -29.29 29.31 12.09
N SER A 380 -28.52 29.46 13.18
CA SER A 380 -27.57 30.55 13.36
C SER A 380 -26.21 30.04 13.81
N GLU A 381 -25.16 30.76 13.43
CA GLU A 381 -23.77 30.47 13.79
C GLU A 381 -23.54 30.58 15.31
N GLY A 382 -24.17 31.57 15.95
CA GLY A 382 -24.19 31.68 17.42
C GLY A 382 -24.88 30.50 18.10
N GLY A 383 -25.97 29.99 17.50
CA GLY A 383 -26.62 28.76 17.93
C GLY A 383 -25.70 27.53 17.82
N ALA A 384 -24.90 27.43 16.76
CA ALA A 384 -23.92 26.36 16.59
C ALA A 384 -22.84 26.38 17.68
N LEU A 385 -22.35 27.57 18.04
CA LEU A 385 -21.35 27.75 19.09
C LEU A 385 -21.90 27.31 20.46
N VAL A 386 -23.12 27.76 20.82
CA VAL A 386 -23.78 27.38 22.09
C VAL A 386 -24.06 25.89 22.13
N ALA A 387 -24.66 25.33 21.08
CA ALA A 387 -24.93 23.89 20.99
C ALA A 387 -23.63 23.07 21.08
N GLY A 388 -22.57 23.53 20.42
CA GLY A 388 -21.27 22.88 20.47
C GLY A 388 -20.64 22.87 21.87
N LEU A 389 -20.75 23.98 22.61
CA LEU A 389 -20.31 24.05 24.01
C LEU A 389 -21.11 23.11 24.92
N VAL A 390 -22.44 23.05 24.74
CA VAL A 390 -23.32 22.16 25.50
C VAL A 390 -22.98 20.69 25.23
N LEU A 391 -22.78 20.31 23.96
CA LEU A 391 -22.40 18.95 23.57
C LEU A 391 -21.01 18.57 24.08
N CYS A 392 -20.05 19.50 24.06
CA CYS A 392 -18.73 19.32 24.66
C CYS A 392 -18.80 19.06 26.16
N ALA A 393 -19.47 19.95 26.89
CA ALA A 393 -19.60 19.86 28.34
C ALA A 393 -20.36 18.59 28.75
N GLY A 394 -21.48 18.30 28.09
CA GLY A 394 -22.28 17.10 28.32
C GLY A 394 -21.51 15.82 28.01
N GLY A 395 -20.82 15.76 26.87
CA GLY A 395 -20.00 14.61 26.50
C GLY A 395 -18.86 14.34 27.49
N VAL A 396 -18.13 15.37 27.92
CA VAL A 396 -17.06 15.25 28.93
C VAL A 396 -17.63 14.84 30.29
N ALA A 397 -18.80 15.37 30.69
CA ALA A 397 -19.47 14.99 31.93
C ALA A 397 -19.86 13.50 31.94
N VAL A 398 -20.41 12.99 30.84
CA VAL A 398 -20.72 11.56 30.67
C VAL A 398 -19.47 10.70 30.72
N LEU A 399 -18.33 11.17 30.18
CA LEU A 399 -17.09 10.41 30.23
C LEU A 399 -16.42 10.40 31.60
N ARG A 400 -16.71 11.40 32.43
CA ARG A 400 -16.24 11.49 33.82
C ARG A 400 -17.10 10.71 34.81
N SER A 401 -18.33 10.36 34.44
CA SER A 401 -19.16 9.48 35.25
C SER A 401 -18.79 8.01 35.04
N GLU A 402 -19.26 7.13 35.93
CA GLU A 402 -19.10 5.67 35.81
C GLU A 402 -20.05 5.08 34.76
N ALA A 403 -20.16 5.72 33.60
CA ALA A 403 -21.07 5.33 32.54
C ALA A 403 -20.60 4.04 31.86
N GLY A 404 -21.57 3.20 31.46
CA GLY A 404 -21.32 1.98 30.71
C GLY A 404 -20.66 2.23 29.34
N PRO A 405 -20.10 1.20 28.67
CA PRO A 405 -19.34 1.36 27.43
C PRO A 405 -20.10 2.06 26.29
N PHE A 406 -21.42 1.85 26.20
CA PHE A 406 -22.28 2.55 25.23
C PHE A 406 -22.32 4.05 25.48
N TRP A 407 -22.63 4.47 26.70
CA TRP A 407 -22.68 5.89 27.07
C TRP A 407 -21.33 6.58 26.93
N ARG A 408 -20.22 5.86 27.12
CA ARG A 408 -18.89 6.39 26.81
C ARG A 408 -18.67 6.64 25.31
N GLN A 409 -19.22 5.80 24.42
CA GLN A 409 -19.18 6.10 22.98
C GLN A 409 -20.04 7.32 22.65
N CYS A 410 -21.25 7.40 23.19
CA CYS A 410 -22.12 8.57 23.03
C CYS A 410 -21.43 9.85 23.51
N GLY A 411 -20.85 9.83 24.72
CA GLY A 411 -20.13 10.97 25.28
C GLY A 411 -18.92 11.39 24.44
N THR A 412 -18.23 10.43 23.83
CA THR A 412 -17.11 10.71 22.91
C THR A 412 -17.59 11.37 21.62
N ALA A 413 -18.64 10.82 20.99
CA ALA A 413 -19.22 11.37 19.77
C ALA A 413 -19.83 12.77 20.00
N MET A 414 -20.56 12.97 21.10
CA MET A 414 -21.10 14.27 21.49
C MET A 414 -20.00 15.29 21.73
N ALA A 415 -18.97 14.95 22.52
CA ALA A 415 -17.89 15.88 22.81
C ALA A 415 -17.10 16.26 21.56
N PHE A 416 -16.90 15.33 20.62
CA PHE A 416 -16.20 15.63 19.39
C PHE A 416 -17.07 16.40 18.37
N ALA A 417 -18.35 16.04 18.22
CA ALA A 417 -19.31 16.81 17.41
C ALA A 417 -19.44 18.24 17.93
N GLY A 418 -19.45 18.41 19.25
CA GLY A 418 -19.47 19.73 19.88
C GLY A 418 -18.26 20.59 19.51
N GLN A 419 -17.06 19.99 19.48
CA GLN A 419 -15.85 20.69 19.04
C GLN A 419 -15.95 21.14 17.57
N ILE A 420 -16.51 20.30 16.69
CA ILE A 420 -16.70 20.64 15.27
C ILE A 420 -17.76 21.74 15.08
N LEU A 421 -18.85 21.71 15.84
CA LEU A 421 -19.88 22.77 15.80
C LEU A 421 -19.35 24.12 16.30
N ILE A 422 -18.46 24.11 17.30
CA ILE A 422 -17.75 25.33 17.74
C ILE A 422 -16.87 25.88 16.62
N ILE A 423 -16.12 25.02 15.91
CA ILE A 423 -15.30 25.42 14.75
C ILE A 423 -16.19 26.07 13.69
N PHE A 424 -17.33 25.45 13.36
CA PHE A 424 -18.29 25.98 12.41
C PHE A 424 -18.84 27.36 12.85
N GLY A 425 -19.28 27.49 14.11
CA GLY A 425 -19.82 28.76 14.63
C GLY A 425 -18.81 29.91 14.70
N LEU A 426 -17.50 29.64 14.61
CA LEU A 426 -16.44 30.67 14.61
C LEU A 426 -16.00 31.10 13.21
N SER A 427 -16.42 30.38 12.16
CA SER A 427 -15.90 30.50 10.80
C SER A 427 -16.13 31.88 10.14
N SER A 428 -17.23 32.56 10.48
CA SER A 428 -17.61 33.88 9.93
C SER A 428 -17.25 35.06 10.84
N SER A 429 -17.21 34.83 12.15
CA SER A 429 -17.31 35.88 13.17
C SER A 429 -15.95 36.33 13.72
N THR A 430 -14.89 35.62 13.38
CA THR A 430 -13.55 35.85 13.93
C THR A 430 -12.48 35.75 12.85
N SER A 431 -11.36 36.45 13.03
CA SER A 431 -10.22 36.28 12.13
C SER A 431 -9.71 34.83 12.17
N PHE A 432 -9.22 34.30 11.04
CA PHE A 432 -8.75 32.92 10.94
C PHE A 432 -7.77 32.48 12.04
N GLY A 433 -6.82 33.35 12.41
CA GLY A 433 -5.86 33.01 13.48
C GLY A 433 -6.46 33.11 14.89
N SER A 434 -7.41 34.01 15.14
CA SER A 434 -8.16 34.00 16.41
C SER A 434 -9.06 32.77 16.51
N ALA A 435 -9.68 32.34 15.42
CA ALA A 435 -10.45 31.10 15.34
C ALA A 435 -9.53 29.90 15.65
N SER A 436 -8.39 29.81 14.96
CA SER A 436 -7.42 28.71 15.14
C SER A 436 -6.86 28.67 16.57
N PHE A 437 -6.56 29.82 17.17
CA PHE A 437 -6.12 29.90 18.57
C PHE A 437 -7.24 29.46 19.54
N PHE A 438 -8.48 29.86 19.30
CA PHE A 438 -9.62 29.42 20.11
C PHE A 438 -9.82 27.91 19.99
N VAL A 439 -9.76 27.36 18.79
CA VAL A 439 -9.88 25.91 18.54
C VAL A 439 -8.76 25.16 19.25
N LEU A 440 -7.52 25.66 19.21
CA LEU A 440 -6.40 25.09 19.95
C LEU A 440 -6.68 25.05 21.47
N LEU A 441 -7.14 26.16 22.04
CA LEU A 441 -7.44 26.28 23.47
C LEU A 441 -8.59 25.36 23.87
N MET A 442 -9.68 25.38 23.12
CA MET A 442 -10.85 24.52 23.33
C MET A 442 -10.47 23.04 23.24
N ALA A 443 -9.75 22.63 22.19
CA ALA A 443 -9.34 21.23 22.01
C ALA A 443 -8.37 20.79 23.11
N ALA A 444 -7.45 21.66 23.55
CA ALA A 444 -6.58 21.41 24.69
C ALA A 444 -7.37 21.26 26.01
N ALA A 445 -8.40 22.07 26.22
CA ALA A 445 -9.28 21.96 27.38
C ALA A 445 -10.05 20.63 27.38
N VAL A 446 -10.68 20.26 26.25
CA VAL A 446 -11.40 18.98 26.12
C VAL A 446 -10.44 17.79 26.28
N TYR A 447 -9.24 17.88 25.71
CA TYR A 447 -8.19 16.88 25.85
C TYR A 447 -7.75 16.68 27.32
N ALA A 448 -7.55 17.78 28.06
CA ALA A 448 -7.14 17.74 29.46
C ALA A 448 -8.28 17.22 30.38
N LEU A 449 -9.52 17.63 30.09
CA LEU A 449 -10.67 17.26 30.90
C LEU A 449 -11.20 15.86 30.60
N GLY A 450 -11.10 15.41 29.35
CA GLY A 450 -11.56 14.13 28.84
C GLY A 450 -10.72 12.97 29.36
N PRO A 451 -11.30 11.99 30.08
CA PRO A 451 -10.56 10.82 30.56
C PRO A 451 -10.41 9.72 29.49
N ASP A 452 -11.17 9.79 28.40
CA ASP A 452 -11.21 8.75 27.38
C ASP A 452 -10.09 8.88 26.33
N VAL A 453 -9.52 7.74 25.94
CA VAL A 453 -8.40 7.65 25.00
C VAL A 453 -8.83 8.08 23.60
N ILE A 454 -10.05 7.74 23.17
CA ILE A 454 -10.56 8.06 21.84
C ILE A 454 -10.84 9.56 21.73
N LEU A 455 -11.50 10.14 22.74
CA LEU A 455 -11.74 11.60 22.76
C LEU A 455 -10.43 12.39 22.78
N ARG A 456 -9.42 11.93 23.54
CA ARG A 456 -8.08 12.55 23.54
C ARG A 456 -7.41 12.47 22.18
N PHE A 457 -7.56 11.36 21.46
CA PHE A 457 -7.02 11.23 20.11
C PHE A 457 -7.70 12.22 19.15
N LEU A 458 -9.03 12.26 19.14
CA LEU A 458 -9.81 13.16 18.29
C LEU A 458 -9.56 14.64 18.59
N SER A 459 -9.50 15.02 19.88
CA SER A 459 -9.16 16.38 20.30
C SER A 459 -7.69 16.71 20.00
N GLY A 460 -6.79 15.73 20.12
CA GLY A 460 -5.40 15.84 19.69
C GLY A 460 -5.26 16.13 18.20
N LEU A 461 -6.16 15.61 17.36
CA LEU A 461 -6.18 15.89 15.92
C LEU A 461 -6.51 17.37 15.67
N LEU A 462 -7.49 17.92 16.39
CA LEU A 462 -7.82 19.34 16.33
C LEU A 462 -6.68 20.23 16.85
N ILE A 463 -5.98 19.81 17.92
CA ILE A 463 -4.76 20.49 18.40
C ILE A 463 -3.70 20.54 17.29
N ALA A 464 -3.44 19.42 16.62
CA ALA A 464 -2.45 19.33 15.54
C ALA A 464 -2.84 20.23 14.35
N LEU A 465 -4.11 20.18 13.91
CA LEU A 465 -4.63 20.98 12.81
C LEU A 465 -4.62 22.48 13.13
N ALA A 466 -5.08 22.88 14.31
CA ALA A 466 -5.06 24.27 14.74
C ALA A 466 -3.63 24.81 14.90
N SER A 467 -2.70 23.98 15.40
CA SER A 467 -1.28 24.33 15.47
C SER A 467 -0.69 24.53 14.08
N ALA A 468 -1.01 23.64 13.13
CA ALA A 468 -0.58 23.76 11.74
C ALA A 468 -1.12 25.05 11.08
N ALA A 469 -2.38 25.38 11.30
CA ALA A 469 -3.01 26.61 10.83
C ALA A 469 -2.33 27.89 11.37
N LEU A 470 -1.95 27.90 12.66
CA LEU A 470 -1.21 29.02 13.26
C LEU A 470 0.22 29.12 12.71
N ILE A 471 0.89 27.99 12.48
CA ILE A 471 2.23 27.96 11.86
C ILE A 471 2.16 28.49 10.43
N TRP A 472 1.16 28.07 9.65
CA TRP A 472 0.90 28.63 8.32
C TRP A 472 0.82 30.15 8.38
N ARG A 473 -0.08 30.69 9.22
CA ARG A 473 -0.25 32.14 9.37
C ARG A 473 1.07 32.86 9.70
N GLY A 474 1.95 32.23 10.47
CA GLY A 474 3.26 32.80 10.79
C GLY A 474 4.31 32.73 9.67
N LEU A 475 4.20 31.76 8.77
CA LEU A 475 5.13 31.54 7.66
C LEU A 475 4.75 32.34 6.41
N ALA A 476 3.46 32.43 6.10
CA ALA A 476 2.96 33.04 4.86
C ALA A 476 1.73 33.90 5.13
N PRO A 477 1.89 35.12 5.69
CA PRO A 477 0.76 35.99 6.01
C PRO A 477 0.01 36.49 4.77
N ASP A 478 0.68 36.61 3.61
CA ASP A 478 0.13 37.24 2.40
C ASP A 478 -0.69 36.27 1.52
N LEU A 479 -0.43 34.96 1.62
CA LEU A 479 -1.12 33.88 0.87
C LEU A 479 -2.53 33.56 1.43
N MET A 480 -3.05 34.35 2.37
CA MET A 480 -4.30 34.09 3.09
C MET A 480 -5.54 34.74 2.44
N HIS A 481 -5.41 35.37 1.27
CA HIS A 481 -6.54 35.94 0.54
C HIS A 481 -7.35 34.89 -0.24
N GLU A 482 -6.84 33.67 -0.37
CA GLU A 482 -7.56 32.55 -0.96
C GLU A 482 -8.25 31.72 0.13
N ASP A 483 -9.47 31.27 -0.15
CA ASP A 483 -10.22 30.41 0.74
C ASP A 483 -9.39 29.16 1.11
N LEU A 484 -9.39 28.77 2.38
CA LEU A 484 -8.64 27.59 2.87
C LEU A 484 -8.97 26.31 2.10
N THR A 485 -10.21 26.23 1.60
CA THR A 485 -10.67 25.16 0.73
C THR A 485 -10.04 25.24 -0.64
N ASP A 486 -9.91 26.43 -1.23
CA ASP A 486 -9.26 26.61 -2.53
C ASP A 486 -7.76 26.32 -2.47
N ALA A 487 -7.05 26.78 -1.44
CA ALA A 487 -5.63 26.45 -1.26
C ALA A 487 -5.37 24.96 -0.93
N TRP A 488 -6.38 24.24 -0.43
CA TRP A 488 -6.30 22.79 -0.20
C TRP A 488 -6.65 21.97 -1.44
N ILE A 489 -7.59 22.47 -2.26
CA ILE A 489 -8.07 21.83 -3.49
C ILE A 489 -7.09 22.08 -4.65
N HIS A 490 -6.54 23.28 -4.75
CA HIS A 490 -5.55 23.67 -5.77
C HIS A 490 -4.15 23.39 -5.25
N PHE A 491 -3.75 22.12 -5.32
CA PHE A 491 -2.42 21.67 -4.92
C PHE A 491 -1.35 22.24 -5.88
N GLU A 492 -0.62 23.26 -5.43
CA GLU A 492 0.57 23.76 -6.13
C GLU A 492 1.87 23.25 -5.49
N ALA A 493 2.79 22.76 -6.33
CA ALA A 493 4.08 22.22 -5.92
C ALA A 493 4.97 23.23 -5.16
N ALA A 494 4.84 24.52 -5.49
CA ALA A 494 5.49 25.61 -4.77
C ALA A 494 4.96 25.70 -3.32
N GLY A 495 3.62 25.62 -3.13
CA GLY A 495 3.01 25.54 -1.81
C GLY A 495 3.51 24.33 -1.02
N ALA A 496 3.62 23.15 -1.66
CA ALA A 496 4.10 21.91 -1.03
C ALA A 496 5.47 22.07 -0.37
N THR A 497 6.37 22.81 -1.01
CA THR A 497 7.76 22.99 -0.57
C THR A 497 7.92 24.13 0.45
N PHE A 498 7.27 25.27 0.22
CA PHE A 498 7.47 26.48 1.04
C PHE A 498 6.52 26.60 2.23
N LEU A 499 5.43 25.82 2.25
CA LEU A 499 4.41 25.88 3.30
C LEU A 499 4.21 24.53 3.98
N TRP A 500 3.84 23.49 3.22
CA TRP A 500 3.47 22.18 3.77
C TRP A 500 4.66 21.47 4.42
N LEU A 501 5.84 21.48 3.78
CA LEU A 501 7.05 20.87 4.31
C LEU A 501 7.50 21.50 5.64
N PRO A 502 7.65 22.84 5.78
CA PRO A 502 7.89 23.51 7.07
C PRO A 502 6.96 23.10 8.21
N ILE A 503 5.65 23.10 7.96
CA ILE A 503 4.63 22.69 8.94
C ILE A 503 4.83 21.23 9.32
N GLY A 504 5.01 20.35 8.32
CA GLY A 504 5.28 18.93 8.49
C GLY A 504 6.55 18.67 9.32
N VAL A 505 7.64 19.40 9.07
CA VAL A 505 8.89 19.29 9.84
C VAL A 505 8.66 19.64 11.30
N ILE A 506 8.04 20.78 11.60
CA ILE A 506 7.78 21.22 12.98
C ILE A 506 6.92 20.18 13.70
N GLY A 507 5.83 19.74 13.06
CA GLY A 507 4.96 18.72 13.60
C GLY A 507 5.66 17.36 13.78
N ALA A 508 6.59 16.99 12.90
CA ALA A 508 7.36 15.75 13.03
C ALA A 508 8.32 15.79 14.22
N TRP A 509 9.01 16.91 14.43
CA TRP A 509 9.83 17.10 15.62
C TRP A 509 8.99 17.07 16.89
N ALA A 510 7.82 17.72 16.90
CA ALA A 510 6.87 17.62 18.01
C ALA A 510 6.44 16.17 18.27
N THR A 511 6.06 15.43 17.22
CA THR A 511 5.72 14.00 17.31
C THR A 511 6.85 13.17 17.93
N ALA A 512 8.08 13.32 17.43
CA ALA A 512 9.24 12.59 17.94
C ALA A 512 9.50 12.88 19.42
N VAL A 513 9.36 14.14 19.83
CA VAL A 513 9.48 14.57 21.23
C VAL A 513 8.35 13.97 22.08
N ILE A 514 7.09 14.05 21.65
CA ILE A 514 5.96 13.50 22.41
C ILE A 514 6.11 11.99 22.59
N ILE A 515 6.48 11.24 21.54
CA ILE A 515 6.69 9.78 21.61
C ILE A 515 7.83 9.42 22.58
N THR A 516 8.95 10.15 22.52
CA THR A 516 10.10 9.89 23.38
C THR A 516 9.82 10.25 24.84
N ILE A 517 9.12 11.37 25.09
CA ILE A 517 8.69 11.77 26.44
C ILE A 517 7.63 10.81 26.98
N SER A 518 6.62 10.42 26.18
CA SER A 518 5.55 9.54 26.63
C SER A 518 6.06 8.18 27.10
N HIS A 519 7.19 7.72 26.55
CA HIS A 519 7.87 6.50 26.99
C HIS A 519 8.72 6.72 28.26
N ARG A 520 9.30 7.91 28.47
CA ARG A 520 10.17 8.19 29.62
C ARG A 520 9.40 8.57 30.88
N VAL A 521 8.22 9.16 30.74
CA VAL A 521 7.39 9.57 31.87
C VAL A 521 6.56 8.39 32.36
N GLY A 522 6.36 8.27 33.68
CA GLY A 522 5.64 7.16 34.31
C GLY A 522 4.26 6.85 33.70
N ALA A 523 3.80 5.61 33.87
CA ALA A 523 2.67 5.03 33.14
C ALA A 523 1.46 5.97 33.00
N ARG A 524 1.00 6.60 34.09
CA ARG A 524 -0.19 7.47 34.09
C ARG A 524 -0.10 8.65 33.12
N ARG A 525 1.05 9.35 33.05
CA ARG A 525 1.24 10.48 32.12
C ARG A 525 1.56 9.99 30.71
N GLY A 526 2.26 8.87 30.58
CA GLY A 526 2.50 8.23 29.28
C GLY A 526 1.18 7.86 28.57
N HIS A 527 0.20 7.31 29.28
CA HIS A 527 -1.12 6.98 28.72
C HIS A 527 -1.90 8.21 28.27
N ALA A 528 -1.70 9.37 28.91
CA ALA A 528 -2.31 10.62 28.46
C ALA A 528 -1.69 11.08 27.13
N LEU A 529 -0.36 11.08 27.03
CA LEU A 529 0.37 11.61 25.87
C LEU A 529 0.29 10.74 24.61
N GLN A 530 0.07 9.42 24.74
CA GLN A 530 0.02 8.52 23.58
C GLN A 530 -1.04 8.90 22.52
N PRO A 531 -2.30 9.19 22.87
CA PRO A 531 -3.28 9.72 21.92
C PRO A 531 -2.82 10.98 21.16
N LEU A 532 -2.13 11.90 21.85
CA LEU A 532 -1.61 13.11 21.24
C LEU A 532 -0.46 12.82 20.28
N ALA A 533 0.42 11.89 20.64
CA ALA A 533 1.48 11.42 19.74
C ALA A 533 0.90 10.84 18.45
N TRP A 534 -0.14 10.00 18.53
CA TRP A 534 -0.80 9.42 17.36
C TRP A 534 -1.53 10.46 16.52
N ALA A 535 -2.18 11.44 17.16
CA ALA A 535 -2.83 12.53 16.45
C ALA A 535 -1.83 13.35 15.64
N PHE A 536 -0.74 13.81 16.27
CA PHE A 536 0.33 14.54 15.59
C PHE A 536 0.98 13.68 14.50
N LEU A 537 1.28 12.40 14.78
CA LEU A 537 1.90 11.48 13.81
C LEU A 537 1.04 11.35 12.54
N LEU A 538 -0.27 11.15 12.68
CA LEU A 538 -1.17 11.02 11.53
C LEU A 538 -1.36 12.33 10.77
N SER A 539 -1.55 13.45 11.48
CA SER A 539 -1.68 14.78 10.86
C SER A 539 -0.43 15.15 10.05
N VAL A 540 0.75 14.97 10.64
CA VAL A 540 2.04 15.28 10.00
C VAL A 540 2.28 14.38 8.79
N GLN A 541 2.01 13.09 8.92
CA GLN A 541 2.31 12.15 7.86
C GLN A 541 1.50 12.42 6.59
N GLY A 542 0.24 12.85 6.72
CA GLY A 542 -0.59 13.26 5.58
C GLY A 542 0.04 14.43 4.81
N MET A 543 0.52 15.45 5.52
CA MET A 543 1.22 16.60 4.91
C MET A 543 2.53 16.20 4.25
N VAL A 544 3.31 15.34 4.91
CA VAL A 544 4.63 14.88 4.44
C VAL A 544 4.52 14.01 3.18
N TRP A 545 3.43 13.24 3.03
CA TRP A 545 3.22 12.46 1.80
C TRP A 545 3.02 13.34 0.57
N LEU A 546 2.42 14.51 0.76
CA LEU A 546 2.18 15.48 -0.31
C LEU A 546 3.31 16.50 -0.46
N ALA A 547 4.23 16.58 0.51
CA ALA A 547 5.34 17.53 0.46
C ALA A 547 6.39 17.14 -0.60
N SER A 548 6.70 18.09 -1.49
CA SER A 548 7.87 18.05 -2.35
C SER A 548 9.11 18.53 -1.59
N GLY A 549 10.24 17.87 -1.82
CA GLY A 549 11.52 18.24 -1.23
C GLY A 549 12.36 19.10 -2.17
N VAL A 550 13.58 19.37 -1.74
CA VAL A 550 14.54 20.20 -2.46
C VAL A 550 15.85 19.44 -2.59
N ALA A 551 16.51 19.50 -3.75
CA ALA A 551 17.82 18.90 -3.89
C ALA A 551 18.88 19.61 -3.04
N VAL A 552 19.88 18.87 -2.54
CA VAL A 552 20.98 19.46 -1.76
C VAL A 552 21.70 20.57 -2.54
N THR A 553 21.75 20.47 -3.86
CA THR A 553 22.34 21.47 -4.77
C THR A 553 21.58 22.80 -4.80
N GLU A 554 20.28 22.79 -4.50
CA GLU A 554 19.41 23.98 -4.52
C GLU A 554 19.31 24.64 -3.14
N LEU A 555 19.75 23.97 -2.07
CA LEU A 555 19.76 24.52 -0.72
C LEU A 555 20.41 25.91 -0.60
N PRO A 556 21.57 26.20 -1.24
CA PRO A 556 22.16 27.54 -1.17
C PRO A 556 21.23 28.62 -1.74
N ALA A 557 20.53 28.34 -2.84
CA ALA A 557 19.59 29.27 -3.44
C ALA A 557 18.40 29.54 -2.51
N ILE A 558 17.83 28.49 -1.90
CA ILE A 558 16.75 28.65 -0.92
C ILE A 558 17.23 29.39 0.33
N TRP A 559 18.48 29.18 0.76
CA TRP A 559 19.05 29.89 1.89
C TRP A 559 19.06 31.41 1.67
N HIS A 560 19.31 31.86 0.43
CA HIS A 560 19.26 33.27 0.05
C HIS A 560 17.83 33.80 -0.10
N LEU A 561 16.90 33.01 -0.64
CA LEU A 561 15.51 33.44 -0.90
C LEU A 561 14.61 33.37 0.35
N ALA A 562 14.70 32.29 1.10
CA ALA A 562 13.83 31.95 2.22
C ALA A 562 14.61 31.22 3.34
N PRO A 563 15.41 31.94 4.14
CA PRO A 563 16.30 31.32 5.14
C PRO A 563 15.54 30.50 6.18
N ARG A 564 14.32 30.92 6.55
CA ARG A 564 13.45 30.16 7.48
C ARG A 564 13.11 28.78 6.94
N THR A 565 12.72 28.71 5.67
CA THR A 565 12.40 27.45 4.98
C THR A 565 13.64 26.58 4.84
N ALA A 566 14.80 27.16 4.48
CA ALA A 566 16.05 26.43 4.39
C ALA A 566 16.46 25.77 5.72
N ILE A 567 16.33 26.50 6.84
CA ILE A 567 16.57 25.96 8.19
C ILE A 567 15.64 24.78 8.48
N LEU A 568 14.37 24.86 8.11
CA LEU A 568 13.39 23.80 8.35
C LEU A 568 13.63 22.58 7.44
N ILE A 569 14.07 22.76 6.20
CA ILE A 569 14.49 21.65 5.33
C ILE A 569 15.66 20.90 5.97
N VAL A 570 16.68 21.63 6.46
CA VAL A 570 17.82 21.04 7.18
C VAL A 570 17.35 20.33 8.46
N ALA A 571 16.43 20.94 9.23
CA ALA A 571 15.86 20.31 10.41
C ALA A 571 15.09 19.01 10.07
N GLY A 572 14.41 18.96 8.92
CA GLY A 572 13.77 17.76 8.40
C GLY A 572 14.78 16.65 8.10
N ALA A 573 15.89 16.98 7.45
CA ALA A 573 16.97 16.02 7.14
C ALA A 573 17.67 15.49 8.40
N LEU A 574 17.72 16.28 9.48
CA LEU A 574 18.31 15.89 10.77
C LEU A 574 17.39 14.99 11.63
N LEU A 575 16.08 14.96 11.35
CA LEU A 575 15.10 14.21 12.15
C LEU A 575 15.44 12.71 12.31
N PRO A 576 15.80 11.95 11.26
CA PRO A 576 16.06 10.51 11.40
C PRO A 576 17.33 10.24 12.21
N MET A 577 18.34 11.11 12.07
CA MET A 577 19.56 11.08 12.87
C MET A 577 19.25 11.35 14.35
N ALA A 578 18.46 12.40 14.64
CA ALA A 578 18.07 12.75 15.99
C ALA A 578 17.21 11.66 16.66
N ALA A 579 16.27 11.06 15.91
CA ALA A 579 15.49 9.90 16.34
C ALA A 579 16.39 8.71 16.70
N ALA A 580 17.39 8.40 15.87
CA ALA A 580 18.37 7.35 16.15
C ALA A 580 19.18 7.66 17.41
N LEU A 581 19.68 8.89 17.57
CA LEU A 581 20.43 9.30 18.76
C LEU A 581 19.58 9.24 20.03
N ALA A 582 18.32 9.69 19.98
CA ALA A 582 17.40 9.68 21.13
C ALA A 582 17.19 8.28 21.73
N VAL A 583 17.28 7.25 20.88
CA VAL A 583 17.10 5.84 21.23
C VAL A 583 18.43 5.14 21.56
N LEU A 584 19.47 5.37 20.75
CA LEU A 584 20.74 4.64 20.86
C LEU A 584 21.64 5.24 21.95
N TRP A 585 21.59 6.55 22.18
CA TRP A 585 22.44 7.25 23.14
C TRP A 585 22.27 6.78 24.59
N PRO A 586 21.03 6.61 25.12
CA PRO A 586 20.83 6.05 26.45
C PRO A 586 21.43 4.63 26.60
N ARG A 587 21.55 3.90 25.49
CA ARG A 587 22.04 2.51 25.43
C ARG A 587 23.48 2.38 24.93
N ARG A 588 24.21 3.50 24.81
CA ARG A 588 25.58 3.54 24.24
C ARG A 588 26.60 2.64 24.95
N HIS A 589 26.35 2.29 26.22
CA HIS A 589 27.21 1.40 27.01
C HIS A 589 27.01 -0.09 26.65
N LEU A 590 25.87 -0.45 26.06
CA LEU A 590 25.55 -1.82 25.62
C LEU A 590 25.83 -2.06 24.13
N LEU A 591 26.05 -0.98 23.36
CA LEU A 591 26.16 -1.01 21.90
C LEU A 591 27.60 -0.77 21.45
N THR A 592 27.99 -1.36 20.32
CA THR A 592 29.28 -1.08 19.68
C THR A 592 29.30 0.34 19.11
N LYS A 593 30.46 1.03 19.17
CA LYS A 593 30.65 2.38 18.59
C LYS A 593 30.16 2.49 17.14
N GLY A 594 30.35 1.43 16.33
CA GLY A 594 29.86 1.38 14.95
C GLY A 594 28.34 1.42 14.80
N VAL A 595 27.57 0.89 15.76
CA VAL A 595 26.10 0.99 15.75
C VAL A 595 25.67 2.34 16.33
N THR A 596 26.28 2.77 17.44
CA THR A 596 25.92 4.03 18.11
C THR A 596 26.12 5.26 17.24
N TRP A 597 27.21 5.31 16.45
CA TRP A 597 27.52 6.44 15.57
C TRP A 597 27.26 6.15 14.10
N GLY A 598 27.51 4.93 13.63
CA GLY A 598 27.33 4.58 12.21
C GLY A 598 25.87 4.59 11.77
N VAL A 599 24.91 4.24 12.66
CA VAL A 599 23.48 4.30 12.32
C VAL A 599 23.00 5.75 12.16
N PRO A 600 23.21 6.68 13.13
CA PRO A 600 22.83 8.08 12.93
C PRO A 600 23.50 8.73 11.72
N ILE A 601 24.80 8.49 11.50
CA ILE A 601 25.53 9.04 10.33
C ILE A 601 24.98 8.48 9.03
N GLY A 602 24.73 7.15 8.96
CA GLY A 602 24.15 6.52 7.77
C GLY A 602 22.76 7.05 7.44
N LEU A 603 21.94 7.32 8.46
CA LEU A 603 20.62 7.92 8.28
C LEU A 603 20.68 9.37 7.85
N LEU A 604 21.65 10.15 8.35
CA LEU A 604 21.87 11.51 7.88
C LEU A 604 22.26 11.51 6.39
N LEU A 605 23.21 10.65 6.00
CA LEU A 605 23.60 10.52 4.59
C LEU A 605 22.42 10.10 3.70
N LEU A 606 21.60 9.17 4.18
CA LEU A 606 20.42 8.73 3.44
C LEU A 606 19.34 9.82 3.37
N ALA A 607 19.13 10.58 4.45
CA ALA A 607 18.18 11.69 4.49
C ALA A 607 18.62 12.87 3.61
N LEU A 608 19.92 13.17 3.56
CA LEU A 608 20.49 14.16 2.63
C LEU A 608 20.39 13.70 1.18
N PHE A 609 20.61 12.40 0.92
CA PHE A 609 20.42 11.84 -0.41
C PHE A 609 18.94 11.90 -0.87
N TRP A 610 18.00 11.69 0.07
CA TRP A 610 16.55 11.80 -0.16
C TRP A 610 15.97 13.19 0.15
N LEU A 611 16.79 14.25 0.13
CA LEU A 611 16.29 15.60 0.39
C LEU A 611 15.19 16.05 -0.61
N PRO A 612 15.23 15.68 -1.91
CA PRO A 612 14.11 15.92 -2.85
C PRO A 612 12.81 15.22 -2.45
N SER A 613 12.87 14.25 -1.55
CA SER A 613 11.77 13.36 -1.23
C SER A 613 11.76 13.04 0.28
N PRO A 614 11.49 14.07 1.12
CA PRO A 614 11.71 14.03 2.56
C PRO A 614 10.87 12.98 3.28
N GLY A 615 9.74 12.53 2.69
CA GLY A 615 8.88 11.52 3.28
C GLY A 615 9.58 10.20 3.63
N VAL A 616 10.62 9.81 2.87
CA VAL A 616 11.44 8.64 3.21
C VAL A 616 12.17 8.83 4.53
N GLY A 617 12.78 9.99 4.75
CA GLY A 617 13.48 10.29 6.01
C GLY A 617 12.55 10.19 7.21
N PHE A 618 11.36 10.78 7.11
CA PHE A 618 10.37 10.80 8.19
C PHE A 618 9.87 9.38 8.51
N ALA A 619 9.56 8.60 7.48
CA ALA A 619 9.16 7.20 7.65
C ALA A 619 10.25 6.35 8.35
N LEU A 620 11.53 6.58 8.02
CA LEU A 620 12.65 5.95 8.70
C LEU A 620 12.77 6.38 10.17
N ALA A 621 12.50 7.64 10.49
CA ALA A 621 12.47 8.14 11.86
C ALA A 621 11.40 7.40 12.69
N TRP A 622 10.19 7.21 12.15
CA TRP A 622 9.11 6.47 12.80
C TRP A 622 9.45 4.99 13.00
N LEU A 623 10.03 4.36 11.97
CA LEU A 623 10.46 2.97 12.03
C LEU A 623 11.51 2.75 13.14
N LEU A 624 12.45 3.68 13.29
CA LEU A 624 13.49 3.63 14.33
C LEU A 624 13.00 3.96 15.73
N LEU A 625 12.16 5.00 15.89
CA LEU A 625 11.55 5.33 17.17
C LEU A 625 10.65 4.19 17.66
N GLY A 626 9.85 3.62 16.76
CA GLY A 626 8.98 2.50 17.05
C GLY A 626 9.73 1.26 17.52
N PHE A 627 10.79 0.85 16.81
CA PHE A 627 11.63 -0.26 17.25
C PHE A 627 12.37 0.07 18.55
N GLY A 628 12.98 1.25 18.60
CA GLY A 628 13.80 1.73 19.69
C GLY A 628 13.11 1.81 21.04
N LEU A 629 11.89 2.33 21.03
CA LEU A 629 11.05 2.53 22.20
C LEU A 629 10.10 1.35 22.42
N ASN A 630 10.29 0.22 21.73
CA ASN A 630 9.46 -0.98 21.83
C ASN A 630 7.95 -0.70 21.59
N GLN A 631 7.65 0.22 20.66
CA GLN A 631 6.31 0.57 20.22
C GLN A 631 6.04 -0.01 18.82
N SER A 632 5.64 -1.28 18.76
CA SER A 632 5.43 -2.00 17.49
C SER A 632 4.43 -1.32 16.57
N ARG A 633 3.42 -0.62 17.12
CA ARG A 633 2.42 0.12 16.33
C ARG A 633 3.07 1.25 15.52
N VAL A 634 3.98 2.02 16.13
CA VAL A 634 4.71 3.12 15.45
C VAL A 634 5.69 2.56 14.42
N MET A 635 6.32 1.41 14.71
CA MET A 635 7.20 0.73 13.76
C MET A 635 6.45 0.28 12.50
N ILE A 636 5.27 -0.35 12.67
CA ILE A 636 4.40 -0.77 11.56
C ILE A 636 3.93 0.45 10.77
N PHE A 637 3.54 1.53 11.46
CA PHE A 637 3.17 2.78 10.81
C PHE A 637 4.31 3.37 9.97
N GLY A 638 5.54 3.40 10.48
CA GLY A 638 6.71 3.86 9.72
C GLY A 638 6.96 3.03 8.46
N ALA A 639 6.83 1.69 8.55
CA ALA A 639 6.95 0.82 7.39
C ALA A 639 5.82 1.04 6.36
N ALA A 640 4.58 1.17 6.82
CA ALA A 640 3.43 1.45 5.96
C ALA A 640 3.54 2.84 5.30
N SER A 641 3.96 3.85 6.06
CA SER A 641 4.21 5.21 5.59
C SER A 641 5.27 5.25 4.49
N LEU A 642 6.34 4.46 4.63
CA LEU A 642 7.36 4.34 3.60
C LEU A 642 6.81 3.73 2.31
N LEU A 643 5.98 2.68 2.41
CA LEU A 643 5.34 2.05 1.25
C LEU A 643 4.37 3.00 0.54
N VAL A 644 3.53 3.72 1.29
CA VAL A 644 2.61 4.72 0.74
C VAL A 644 3.40 5.84 0.06
N TYR A 645 4.45 6.34 0.68
CA TYR A 645 5.25 7.41 0.10
C TYR A 645 5.98 6.99 -1.18
N LEU A 646 6.50 5.76 -1.24
CA LEU A 646 7.08 5.23 -2.49
C LEU A 646 6.03 5.11 -3.60
N GLY A 647 4.77 4.81 -3.24
CA GLY A 647 3.63 4.88 -4.16
C GLY A 647 3.40 6.30 -4.66
N VAL A 648 3.32 7.29 -3.76
CA VAL A 648 3.14 8.71 -4.12
C VAL A 648 4.29 9.22 -4.98
N TYR A 649 5.54 8.87 -4.63
CA TYR A 649 6.75 9.24 -5.37
C TYR A 649 6.72 8.79 -6.83
N TYR A 650 6.14 7.61 -7.10
CA TYR A 650 5.94 7.14 -8.47
C TYR A 650 5.03 8.10 -9.26
N TYR A 651 3.95 8.60 -8.64
CA TYR A 651 2.97 9.51 -9.23
C TYR A 651 3.37 11.00 -9.25
N GLN A 652 4.57 11.37 -8.78
CA GLN A 652 5.07 12.75 -8.91
C GLN A 652 5.55 13.02 -10.35
N LEU A 653 4.69 13.60 -11.19
CA LEU A 653 4.93 13.76 -12.63
C LEU A 653 6.04 14.76 -12.99
N GLU A 654 6.49 15.58 -12.05
CA GLU A 654 7.54 16.59 -12.24
C GLU A 654 8.94 15.98 -12.46
N LEU A 655 9.16 14.77 -11.93
CA LEU A 655 10.45 14.09 -12.00
C LEU A 655 10.43 12.99 -13.06
N PRO A 656 11.35 13.02 -14.04
CA PRO A 656 11.49 11.97 -15.02
C PRO A 656 11.65 10.58 -14.39
N LEU A 657 11.03 9.56 -14.96
CA LEU A 657 11.09 8.18 -14.50
C LEU A 657 12.53 7.66 -14.44
N LEU A 658 13.35 8.07 -15.40
CA LEU A 658 14.77 7.75 -15.38
C LEU A 658 15.47 8.29 -14.13
N GLN A 659 15.25 9.57 -13.83
CA GLN A 659 15.85 10.20 -12.66
C GLN A 659 15.37 9.50 -11.37
N LYS A 660 14.08 9.14 -11.30
CA LYS A 660 13.52 8.35 -10.19
C LYS A 660 14.24 7.01 -10.03
N ALA A 661 14.50 6.30 -11.13
CA ALA A 661 15.21 5.02 -11.11
C ALA A 661 16.63 5.18 -10.54
N LEU A 662 17.35 6.25 -10.91
CA LEU A 662 18.69 6.54 -10.40
C LEU A 662 18.69 6.86 -8.90
N TRP A 663 17.75 7.68 -8.43
CA TRP A 663 17.60 7.97 -7.00
C TRP A 663 17.27 6.69 -6.19
N LEU A 664 16.30 5.90 -6.64
CA LEU A 664 15.92 4.64 -5.98
C LEU A 664 17.09 3.63 -5.96
N GLY A 665 17.79 3.47 -7.09
CA GLY A 665 18.94 2.56 -7.21
C GLY A 665 20.14 3.03 -6.39
N GLY A 666 20.46 4.33 -6.42
CA GLY A 666 21.52 4.94 -5.63
C GLY A 666 21.26 4.83 -4.12
N ALA A 667 20.02 5.03 -3.69
CA ALA A 667 19.61 4.84 -2.30
C ALA A 667 19.78 3.40 -1.83
N ALA A 668 19.38 2.44 -2.67
CA ALA A 668 19.57 1.02 -2.35
C ALA A 668 21.05 0.66 -2.25
N LEU A 669 21.88 1.15 -3.19
CA LEU A 669 23.32 0.97 -3.15
C LEU A 669 23.92 1.56 -1.87
N LEU A 670 23.56 2.80 -1.52
CA LEU A 670 23.99 3.47 -0.30
C LEU A 670 23.60 2.65 0.95
N LEU A 671 22.35 2.16 1.01
CA LEU A 671 21.89 1.29 2.10
C LEU A 671 22.70 0.00 2.21
N PHE A 672 23.03 -0.65 1.09
CA PHE A 672 23.86 -1.86 1.10
C PHE A 672 25.31 -1.55 1.48
N VAL A 673 25.88 -0.43 1.05
CA VAL A 673 27.21 0.03 1.47
C VAL A 673 27.24 0.30 2.96
N LEU A 674 26.26 1.05 3.50
CA LEU A 674 26.10 1.29 4.93
C LEU A 674 25.94 -0.02 5.72
N ARG A 675 25.15 -0.96 5.19
CA ARG A 675 25.00 -2.30 5.75
C ARG A 675 26.33 -3.06 5.76
N VAL A 676 27.12 -3.00 4.69
CA VAL A 676 28.44 -3.64 4.69
C VAL A 676 29.36 -2.94 5.70
N ALA A 677 29.40 -1.61 5.72
CA ALA A 677 30.25 -0.84 6.61
C ALA A 677 29.98 -1.12 8.10
N VAL A 678 28.72 -1.14 8.53
CA VAL A 678 28.33 -1.43 9.93
C VAL A 678 28.80 -2.82 10.40
N TRP A 679 28.99 -3.77 9.46
CA TRP A 679 29.30 -5.16 9.77
C TRP A 679 30.75 -5.58 9.43
N LEU A 680 31.38 -4.91 8.46
CA LEU A 680 32.73 -5.18 7.96
C LEU A 680 33.78 -4.41 8.77
N VAL A 681 33.50 -3.15 9.14
CA VAL A 681 34.42 -2.29 9.89
C VAL A 681 34.82 -2.91 11.25
N PRO A 682 33.90 -3.48 12.07
CA PRO A 682 34.29 -4.13 13.32
C PRO A 682 35.19 -5.38 13.13
N ARG A 683 35.05 -6.08 12.00
CA ARG A 683 35.87 -7.27 11.66
C ARG A 683 37.25 -6.88 11.16
N LEU A 684 37.34 -5.88 10.30
CA LEU A 684 38.60 -5.35 9.77
C LEU A 684 39.44 -4.71 10.88
N MET A 685 38.80 -4.00 11.81
CA MET A 685 39.45 -3.42 12.99
C MET A 685 39.78 -4.44 14.09
N ARG A 686 39.61 -5.76 13.84
CA ARG A 686 39.86 -6.87 14.79
C ARG A 686 39.18 -6.69 16.17
N THR A 687 38.08 -5.95 16.23
CA THR A 687 37.33 -5.73 17.48
C THR A 687 36.41 -6.91 17.83
N GLN A 688 36.30 -7.91 16.95
CA GLN A 688 35.61 -9.18 17.18
C GLN A 688 36.62 -10.33 17.19
N GLN A 689 36.51 -11.21 18.19
CA GLN A 689 37.29 -12.44 18.20
C GLN A 689 37.02 -13.27 16.93
N PRO A 690 38.07 -13.85 16.30
CA PRO A 690 37.91 -14.68 15.13
C PRO A 690 36.98 -15.87 15.46
N ALA A 691 35.88 -15.97 14.71
CA ALA A 691 34.95 -17.09 14.87
C ALA A 691 35.66 -18.39 14.48
N GLN A 692 35.64 -19.38 15.37
CA GLN A 692 36.18 -20.71 15.07
C GLN A 692 35.55 -21.27 13.78
N PRO A 693 36.34 -21.92 12.90
CA PRO A 693 35.84 -22.53 11.69
C PRO A 693 34.87 -23.67 12.03
N ARG A 694 33.57 -23.38 12.04
CA ARG A 694 32.52 -24.41 12.14
C ARG A 694 32.48 -25.21 10.84
N GLN A 695 32.60 -26.53 10.94
CA GLN A 695 32.37 -27.43 9.81
C GLN A 695 30.96 -27.21 9.25
N MET A 696 30.85 -27.06 7.93
CA MET A 696 29.56 -26.82 7.28
C MET A 696 28.75 -28.12 7.26
N PRO A 697 27.51 -28.13 7.78
CA PRO A 697 26.67 -29.32 7.71
C PRO A 697 26.40 -29.73 6.25
N PRO A 698 26.16 -31.02 5.98
CA PRO A 698 25.86 -31.50 4.64
C PRO A 698 24.58 -30.86 4.08
N VAL A 699 24.50 -30.73 2.76
CA VAL A 699 23.33 -30.14 2.09
C VAL A 699 22.15 -31.12 2.17
N SER A 700 21.10 -30.73 2.90
CA SER A 700 19.88 -31.53 3.03
C SER A 700 19.15 -31.70 1.69
N ARG A 701 18.42 -32.81 1.53
CA ARG A 701 17.64 -33.10 0.32
C ARG A 701 16.64 -31.98 0.00
N ALA A 702 15.98 -31.43 1.02
CA ALA A 702 15.07 -30.30 0.86
C ALA A 702 15.76 -29.04 0.30
N LEU A 703 16.98 -28.73 0.76
CA LEU A 703 17.72 -27.57 0.26
C LEU A 703 18.21 -27.77 -1.18
N ARG A 704 18.58 -29.00 -1.57
CA ARG A 704 18.92 -29.33 -2.96
C ARG A 704 17.72 -29.13 -3.89
N TRP A 705 16.55 -29.66 -3.52
CA TRP A 705 15.31 -29.48 -4.31
C TRP A 705 14.92 -28.02 -4.44
N ARG A 706 15.03 -27.23 -3.36
CA ARG A 706 14.77 -25.78 -3.43
C ARG A 706 15.74 -25.06 -4.36
N THR A 707 17.03 -25.38 -4.26
CA THR A 707 18.05 -24.77 -5.13
C THR A 707 17.82 -25.15 -6.58
N ALA A 708 17.50 -26.42 -6.85
CA ALA A 708 17.11 -26.89 -8.18
C ALA A 708 15.82 -26.19 -8.67
N GLY A 709 14.83 -25.97 -7.81
CA GLY A 709 13.61 -25.23 -8.16
C GLY A 709 13.88 -23.77 -8.50
N ILE A 710 14.81 -23.11 -7.80
CA ILE A 710 15.23 -21.73 -8.13
C ILE A 710 15.90 -21.69 -9.51
N LEU A 711 16.87 -22.58 -9.76
CA LEU A 711 17.60 -22.65 -11.03
C LEU A 711 16.71 -23.09 -12.20
N GLY A 712 15.82 -24.06 -11.97
CA GLY A 712 14.83 -24.51 -12.94
C GLY A 712 13.83 -23.41 -13.26
N GLY A 713 13.36 -22.66 -12.26
CA GLY A 713 12.52 -21.47 -12.48
C GLY A 713 13.25 -20.37 -13.26
N LEU A 714 14.54 -20.14 -12.99
CA LEU A 714 15.36 -19.20 -13.77
C LEU A 714 15.49 -19.65 -15.23
N ALA A 715 15.79 -20.91 -15.48
CA ALA A 715 15.88 -21.46 -16.83
C ALA A 715 14.53 -21.36 -17.57
N LEU A 716 13.42 -21.66 -16.89
CA LEU A 716 12.05 -21.51 -17.42
C LEU A 716 11.76 -20.05 -17.82
N VAL A 717 12.07 -19.10 -16.94
CA VAL A 717 11.86 -17.66 -17.20
C VAL A 717 12.67 -17.19 -18.40
N LEU A 718 13.97 -17.52 -18.44
CA LEU A 718 14.84 -17.13 -19.56
C LEU A 718 14.40 -17.79 -20.87
N LEU A 719 14.00 -19.06 -20.83
CA LEU A 719 13.47 -19.75 -22.01
C LEU A 719 12.18 -19.09 -22.51
N ALA A 720 11.21 -18.84 -21.63
CA ALA A 720 9.95 -18.20 -21.97
C ALA A 720 10.15 -16.79 -22.55
N ALA A 721 11.01 -15.99 -21.93
CA ALA A 721 11.33 -14.65 -22.41
C ALA A 721 12.01 -14.67 -23.79
N ASN A 722 13.02 -15.52 -23.99
CA ASN A 722 13.73 -15.60 -25.27
C ASN A 722 12.89 -16.22 -26.40
N LEU A 723 12.03 -17.20 -26.09
CA LEU A 723 11.04 -17.70 -27.05
C LEU A 723 10.04 -16.60 -27.43
N GLY A 724 9.56 -15.84 -26.45
CA GLY A 724 8.66 -14.71 -26.70
C GLY A 724 9.29 -13.61 -27.56
N ILE A 725 10.58 -13.32 -27.35
CA ILE A 725 11.37 -12.41 -28.20
C ILE A 725 11.48 -12.99 -29.63
N TRP A 726 11.88 -14.25 -29.74
CA TRP A 726 12.07 -14.91 -31.05
C TRP A 726 10.78 -14.95 -31.88
N GLN A 727 9.64 -15.27 -31.27
CA GLN A 727 8.34 -15.27 -31.94
C GLN A 727 7.99 -13.90 -32.52
N ARG A 728 8.19 -12.84 -31.72
CA ARG A 728 7.89 -11.46 -32.13
C ARG A 728 8.86 -10.94 -33.19
N GLU A 729 10.16 -11.25 -33.08
CA GLU A 729 11.15 -10.93 -34.12
C GLU A 729 10.86 -11.68 -35.43
N LYS A 730 10.46 -12.95 -35.35
CA LYS A 730 10.03 -13.71 -36.53
C LYS A 730 8.84 -13.02 -37.20
N LEU A 731 7.80 -12.64 -36.44
CA LEU A 731 6.64 -11.92 -36.94
C LEU A 731 7.02 -10.57 -37.59
N LEU A 732 7.93 -9.81 -36.98
CA LEU A 732 8.44 -8.58 -37.58
C LEU A 732 9.15 -8.81 -38.92
N SER A 733 9.84 -9.94 -39.09
CA SER A 733 10.56 -10.28 -40.31
C SER A 733 9.69 -10.90 -41.42
N SER A 734 8.68 -11.71 -41.07
CA SER A 734 7.87 -12.47 -42.02
C SER A 734 6.46 -11.93 -42.23
N GLY A 735 5.98 -11.03 -41.37
CA GLY A 735 4.62 -10.51 -41.42
C GLY A 735 4.37 -9.54 -42.58
N LYS A 736 3.14 -9.58 -43.11
CA LYS A 736 2.65 -8.65 -44.15
C LYS A 736 2.49 -7.25 -43.56
N VAL A 737 2.85 -6.22 -44.32
CA VAL A 737 2.72 -4.81 -43.91
C VAL A 737 1.26 -4.38 -44.09
N VAL A 738 0.68 -3.80 -43.05
CA VAL A 738 -0.67 -3.22 -43.07
C VAL A 738 -0.63 -1.85 -42.42
N ILE A 739 -1.12 -0.82 -43.12
CA ILE A 739 -1.20 0.55 -42.57
C ILE A 739 -2.65 0.83 -42.18
N LEU A 740 -2.87 1.23 -40.92
CA LEU A 740 -4.20 1.62 -40.44
C LEU A 740 -4.23 3.09 -40.03
N GLU A 741 -5.33 3.76 -40.35
CA GLU A 741 -5.58 5.14 -39.94
C GLU A 741 -5.97 5.23 -38.46
N LEU A 742 -5.46 6.27 -37.80
CA LEU A 742 -5.73 6.60 -36.40
C LEU A 742 -6.83 7.66 -36.32
N VAL A 743 -7.77 7.46 -35.41
CA VAL A 743 -8.75 8.47 -35.02
C VAL A 743 -8.08 9.43 -34.05
N PRO A 744 -8.45 10.73 -34.00
CA PRO A 744 -7.98 11.62 -32.94
C PRO A 744 -8.36 11.04 -31.57
N VAL A 745 -7.36 10.73 -30.75
CA VAL A 745 -7.56 10.26 -29.36
C VAL A 745 -6.77 11.18 -28.45
N ASP A 746 -7.34 11.46 -27.28
CA ASP A 746 -6.71 12.26 -26.24
C ASP A 746 -5.28 11.75 -25.95
N PRO A 747 -4.26 12.61 -26.13
CA PRO A 747 -2.93 12.30 -25.69
C PRO A 747 -2.95 12.43 -24.17
N ARG A 748 -2.78 11.32 -23.44
CA ARG A 748 -1.97 11.19 -22.20
C ARG A 748 -2.54 10.14 -21.25
N SER A 749 -1.68 9.22 -20.83
CA SER A 749 -1.50 9.06 -19.37
C SER A 749 -0.02 8.83 -19.10
N LEU A 750 0.58 9.70 -18.28
CA LEU A 750 2.00 9.63 -17.88
C LEU A 750 2.32 8.44 -16.94
N MET A 751 1.33 7.58 -16.68
CA MET A 751 1.30 6.69 -15.52
C MET A 751 2.08 5.38 -15.74
N GLN A 752 2.35 5.00 -16.99
CA GLN A 752 3.00 3.72 -17.36
C GLN A 752 4.33 3.94 -18.12
N GLY A 753 4.85 5.17 -18.08
CA GLY A 753 5.78 5.68 -19.08
C GLY A 753 5.06 6.54 -20.10
N ASP A 754 5.83 7.15 -21.00
CA ASP A 754 5.31 8.00 -22.06
C ASP A 754 4.62 7.13 -23.13
N TYR A 755 3.30 7.26 -23.24
CA TYR A 755 2.52 6.57 -24.28
C TYR A 755 1.40 7.44 -24.85
N MET A 756 1.02 7.12 -26.09
CA MET A 756 -0.14 7.69 -26.77
C MET A 756 -1.24 6.64 -26.82
N ALA A 757 -2.43 7.00 -26.34
CA ALA A 757 -3.60 6.15 -26.50
C ALA A 757 -3.97 6.07 -28.00
N LEU A 758 -4.23 4.86 -28.48
CA LEU A 758 -4.53 4.60 -29.88
C LEU A 758 -5.98 4.13 -30.03
N ASN A 759 -6.69 4.72 -30.97
CA ASN A 759 -7.91 4.15 -31.54
C ASN A 759 -7.75 4.12 -33.06
N PHE A 760 -7.87 2.93 -33.63
CA PHE A 760 -7.82 2.75 -35.08
C PHE A 760 -9.20 2.97 -35.69
N ALA A 761 -9.26 3.59 -36.87
CA ALA A 761 -10.51 3.79 -37.61
C ALA A 761 -11.21 2.46 -37.89
N ALA A 762 -10.44 1.41 -38.17
CA ALA A 762 -10.93 0.05 -38.35
C ALA A 762 -11.70 -0.48 -37.12
N GLY A 763 -11.37 -0.06 -35.90
CA GLY A 763 -12.10 -0.46 -34.69
C GLY A 763 -13.54 0.07 -34.69
N ARG A 764 -13.75 1.31 -35.12
CA ARG A 764 -15.10 1.91 -35.26
C ARG A 764 -15.91 1.23 -36.35
N GLU A 765 -15.29 0.88 -37.48
CA GLU A 765 -15.97 0.14 -38.55
C GLU A 765 -16.38 -1.26 -38.09
N VAL A 766 -15.54 -1.95 -37.32
CA VAL A 766 -15.93 -3.25 -36.72
C VAL A 766 -17.11 -3.07 -35.76
N THR A 767 -17.12 -2.03 -34.94
CA THR A 767 -18.27 -1.71 -34.08
C THR A 767 -19.53 -1.41 -34.90
N ARG A 768 -19.41 -0.67 -36.01
CA ARG A 768 -20.55 -0.37 -36.91
C ARG A 768 -21.09 -1.63 -37.59
N LEU A 769 -20.21 -2.45 -38.17
CA LEU A 769 -20.56 -3.71 -38.84
C LEU A 769 -21.24 -4.69 -37.87
N ARG A 770 -20.87 -4.64 -36.58
CA ARG A 770 -21.51 -5.40 -35.51
C ARG A 770 -22.90 -4.87 -35.16
N LEU A 771 -23.05 -3.55 -34.99
CA LEU A 771 -24.34 -2.93 -34.64
C LEU A 771 -25.36 -2.91 -35.79
N GLY A 772 -24.90 -3.02 -37.04
CA GLY A 772 -25.76 -3.04 -38.25
C GLY A 772 -26.24 -4.42 -38.69
N GLY A 773 -25.82 -5.51 -38.03
CA GLY A 773 -26.21 -6.89 -38.34
C GLY A 773 -27.38 -7.39 -37.48
N LYS A 774 -28.24 -8.26 -38.04
CA LYS A 774 -29.23 -9.01 -37.25
C LYS A 774 -28.50 -9.90 -36.25
N GLN A 775 -28.50 -9.52 -34.98
CA GLN A 775 -27.93 -10.32 -33.91
C GLN A 775 -28.93 -11.42 -33.57
N GLU A 776 -28.61 -12.68 -33.93
CA GLU A 776 -29.32 -13.83 -33.39
C GLU A 776 -28.95 -13.97 -31.90
N ASP A 777 -29.97 -13.90 -31.04
CA ASP A 777 -29.91 -14.10 -29.59
C ASP A 777 -29.35 -15.50 -29.25
N SER A 778 -28.03 -15.68 -29.34
CA SER A 778 -27.35 -16.86 -28.83
C SER A 778 -26.45 -16.49 -27.65
N ASP A 779 -26.92 -16.87 -26.46
CA ASP A 779 -26.16 -17.22 -25.27
C ASP A 779 -24.95 -16.33 -24.90
N THR A 780 -25.17 -15.04 -24.64
CA THR A 780 -24.20 -14.24 -23.89
C THR A 780 -24.29 -14.57 -22.39
N VAL A 781 -23.72 -15.70 -21.99
CA VAL A 781 -23.39 -15.94 -20.58
C VAL A 781 -22.21 -15.02 -20.25
N MET A 782 -22.33 -14.20 -19.19
CA MET A 782 -21.31 -13.23 -18.70
C MET A 782 -21.17 -11.89 -19.43
N GLY A 783 -21.98 -11.55 -20.45
CA GLY A 783 -21.79 -10.31 -21.20
C GLY A 783 -20.47 -10.24 -22.00
N TYR A 784 -19.87 -11.40 -22.26
CA TYR A 784 -18.66 -11.52 -23.07
C TYR A 784 -19.04 -11.53 -24.55
N GLU A 785 -18.76 -10.43 -25.25
CA GLU A 785 -18.90 -10.40 -26.71
C GLU A 785 -17.70 -11.15 -27.36
N PRO A 786 -17.92 -12.09 -28.29
CA PRO A 786 -16.84 -12.87 -28.87
C PRO A 786 -15.86 -12.00 -29.66
N ASP A 787 -14.57 -12.29 -29.44
CA ASP A 787 -13.46 -11.83 -30.29
C ASP A 787 -13.63 -12.39 -31.71
N GLY A 788 -13.01 -11.77 -32.72
CA GLY A 788 -13.10 -12.25 -34.10
C GLY A 788 -12.01 -11.67 -35.01
N TYR A 789 -12.17 -11.89 -36.31
CA TYR A 789 -11.25 -11.42 -37.34
C TYR A 789 -11.94 -10.39 -38.24
N VAL A 790 -11.25 -9.28 -38.50
CA VAL A 790 -11.63 -8.32 -39.54
C VAL A 790 -10.76 -8.56 -40.77
N MET A 791 -11.40 -8.68 -41.92
CA MET A 791 -10.70 -8.81 -43.20
C MET A 791 -10.43 -7.43 -43.77
N LEU A 792 -9.16 -7.15 -44.03
CA LEU A 792 -8.67 -5.87 -44.51
C LEU A 792 -8.22 -5.96 -45.96
N THR A 793 -8.55 -4.94 -46.76
CA THR A 793 -8.01 -4.76 -48.12
C THR A 793 -7.29 -3.41 -48.22
N PRO A 794 -6.06 -3.36 -48.75
CA PRO A 794 -5.32 -2.12 -48.94
C PRO A 794 -5.91 -1.25 -50.05
N ASP A 795 -6.01 0.06 -49.82
CA ASP A 795 -6.39 1.06 -50.83
C ASP A 795 -5.23 1.38 -51.79
N ALA A 796 -5.46 2.26 -52.76
CA ALA A 796 -4.44 2.68 -53.73
C ALA A 796 -3.23 3.42 -53.11
N ARG A 797 -3.32 3.83 -51.83
CA ARG A 797 -2.25 4.46 -51.05
C ARG A 797 -1.61 3.49 -50.05
N GLY A 798 -2.05 2.22 -50.02
CA GLY A 798 -1.58 1.19 -49.10
C GLY A 798 -2.23 1.22 -47.72
N VAL A 799 -3.25 2.05 -47.49
CA VAL A 799 -4.01 2.13 -46.23
C VAL A 799 -5.13 1.10 -46.26
N ALA A 800 -5.18 0.24 -45.26
CA ALA A 800 -6.10 -0.89 -45.24
C ALA A 800 -7.49 -0.53 -44.68
N GLN A 801 -8.55 -0.91 -45.39
CA GLN A 801 -9.94 -0.68 -45.01
C GLN A 801 -10.63 -1.97 -44.58
N ALA A 802 -11.51 -1.89 -43.60
CA ALA A 802 -12.29 -3.02 -43.09
C ALA A 802 -13.42 -3.39 -44.06
N VAL A 803 -13.42 -4.64 -44.54
CA VAL A 803 -14.41 -5.13 -45.51
C VAL A 803 -15.50 -5.95 -44.83
N ARG A 804 -15.12 -6.93 -44.01
CA ARG A 804 -16.05 -7.83 -43.31
C ARG A 804 -15.46 -8.38 -42.01
N ILE A 805 -16.34 -8.90 -41.15
CA ILE A 805 -16.01 -9.59 -39.91
C ILE A 805 -16.32 -11.09 -40.06
N GLN A 806 -15.47 -11.95 -39.51
CA GLN A 806 -15.72 -13.39 -39.44
C GLN A 806 -15.16 -14.01 -38.14
N PRO A 807 -15.76 -15.10 -37.63
CA PRO A 807 -15.31 -15.74 -36.40
C PRO A 807 -14.00 -16.52 -36.56
N GLU A 808 -13.70 -17.03 -37.74
CA GLU A 808 -12.49 -17.82 -38.05
C GLU A 808 -11.60 -17.14 -39.10
N VAL A 809 -10.31 -17.44 -39.10
CA VAL A 809 -9.32 -16.86 -40.05
C VAL A 809 -9.61 -17.25 -41.49
N HIS A 810 -10.16 -18.44 -41.71
CA HIS A 810 -10.49 -18.95 -43.03
C HIS A 810 -12.01 -19.04 -43.22
N PRO A 811 -12.50 -18.84 -44.46
CA PRO A 811 -11.78 -18.52 -45.69
C PRO A 811 -11.47 -17.01 -45.85
N HIS A 812 -10.38 -16.67 -46.52
CA HIS A 812 -10.05 -15.30 -46.98
C HIS A 812 -9.36 -15.37 -48.35
N ALA A 813 -9.52 -14.33 -49.18
CA ALA A 813 -8.85 -14.24 -50.49
C ALA A 813 -7.36 -13.90 -50.33
N GLU A 814 -6.50 -14.23 -51.30
CA GLU A 814 -5.06 -13.90 -51.22
C GLU A 814 -4.76 -12.40 -51.07
N THR A 815 -5.68 -11.55 -51.54
CA THR A 815 -5.62 -10.08 -51.44
C THR A 815 -6.14 -9.53 -50.10
N GLU A 816 -6.77 -10.37 -49.28
CA GLU A 816 -7.30 -9.99 -47.97
C GLU A 816 -6.30 -10.34 -46.87
N VAL A 817 -6.16 -9.43 -45.91
CA VAL A 817 -5.32 -9.66 -44.73
C VAL A 817 -6.23 -9.84 -43.51
N PRO A 818 -6.21 -11.03 -42.86
CA PRO A 818 -6.96 -11.25 -41.63
C PRO A 818 -6.29 -10.49 -40.49
N LEU A 819 -7.07 -9.73 -39.72
CA LEU A 819 -6.59 -9.05 -38.52
C LEU A 819 -7.47 -9.40 -37.33
N ARG A 820 -6.88 -9.96 -36.28
CA ARG A 820 -7.62 -10.27 -35.06
C ARG A 820 -7.99 -9.00 -34.32
N TYR A 821 -9.25 -8.88 -33.92
CA TYR A 821 -9.72 -7.84 -33.01
C TYR A 821 -10.23 -8.47 -31.71
N ARG A 822 -10.13 -7.71 -30.61
CA ARG A 822 -10.62 -8.11 -29.29
C ARG A 822 -11.67 -7.13 -28.82
N VAL A 823 -12.74 -7.62 -28.21
CA VAL A 823 -13.86 -6.77 -27.81
C VAL A 823 -13.82 -6.55 -26.32
N ARG A 824 -13.79 -5.29 -25.90
CA ARG A 824 -13.77 -4.90 -24.49
C ARG A 824 -14.81 -3.81 -24.24
N ASP A 825 -15.09 -3.54 -22.98
CA ASP A 825 -16.10 -2.57 -22.54
C ASP A 825 -15.99 -1.15 -23.15
N ASN A 826 -14.79 -0.73 -23.57
CA ASN A 826 -14.55 0.58 -24.19
C ASN A 826 -14.51 0.51 -25.74
N GLY A 827 -14.96 -0.60 -26.34
CA GLY A 827 -15.03 -0.80 -27.78
C GLY A 827 -14.07 -1.87 -28.30
N VAL A 828 -13.95 -1.93 -29.63
CA VAL A 828 -13.12 -2.90 -30.35
C VAL A 828 -11.65 -2.47 -30.30
N ARG A 829 -10.78 -3.35 -29.79
CA ARG A 829 -9.33 -3.17 -29.78
C ARG A 829 -8.68 -3.94 -30.92
N ILE A 830 -7.79 -3.25 -31.62
CA ILE A 830 -7.00 -3.81 -32.71
C ILE A 830 -5.53 -3.74 -32.30
N VAL A 831 -4.88 -4.89 -32.12
CA VAL A 831 -3.46 -5.05 -31.76
C VAL A 831 -3.05 -4.47 -30.39
N THR A 832 -3.18 -3.16 -30.22
CA THR A 832 -2.86 -2.43 -28.99
C THR A 832 -3.69 -1.15 -28.93
N ASN A 833 -4.00 -0.71 -27.72
CA ASN A 833 -4.65 0.57 -27.42
C ASN A 833 -3.65 1.66 -27.00
N ALA A 834 -2.35 1.37 -27.01
CA ALA A 834 -1.30 2.30 -26.64
C ALA A 834 -0.04 2.10 -27.48
N TYR A 835 0.65 3.20 -27.78
CA TYR A 835 2.01 3.21 -28.32
C TYR A 835 2.96 3.79 -27.27
N PHE A 836 3.86 2.97 -26.74
CA PHE A 836 4.88 3.38 -25.78
C PHE A 836 6.10 3.95 -26.50
N PHE A 837 6.48 5.17 -26.16
CA PHE A 837 7.66 5.84 -26.69
C PHE A 837 8.60 6.30 -25.57
N PRO A 838 9.84 6.68 -25.90
CA PRO A 838 10.76 7.19 -24.91
C PRO A 838 10.27 8.44 -24.21
N GLU A 839 10.57 8.56 -22.92
CA GLU A 839 10.23 9.73 -22.12
C GLU A 839 10.70 11.03 -22.79
N GLY A 840 9.81 12.02 -22.87
CA GLY A 840 10.05 13.34 -23.48
C GLY A 840 9.76 13.43 -24.99
N GLN A 841 9.30 12.36 -25.66
CA GLN A 841 8.99 12.38 -27.10
C GLN A 841 7.52 12.61 -27.47
N ALA A 842 6.67 12.99 -26.51
CA ALA A 842 5.22 13.12 -26.73
C ALA A 842 4.86 14.01 -27.94
N ALA A 843 5.47 15.20 -28.04
CA ALA A 843 5.21 16.15 -29.13
C ALA A 843 5.55 15.60 -30.53
N ARG A 844 6.51 14.66 -30.62
CA ARG A 844 6.90 14.02 -31.88
C ARG A 844 5.83 13.07 -32.40
N TYR A 845 5.17 12.33 -31.49
CA TYR A 845 4.16 11.33 -31.84
C TYR A 845 2.74 11.88 -31.88
N GLU A 846 2.49 13.06 -31.31
CA GLU A 846 1.18 13.73 -31.33
C GLU A 846 0.65 14.01 -32.75
N VAL A 847 1.55 14.19 -33.73
CA VAL A 847 1.18 14.42 -35.14
C VAL A 847 0.91 13.13 -35.93
N ALA A 848 0.98 11.95 -35.28
CA ALA A 848 0.76 10.67 -35.95
C ALA A 848 -0.67 10.54 -36.48
N ARG A 849 -0.80 10.08 -37.73
CA ARG A 849 -2.08 9.84 -38.40
C ARG A 849 -2.29 8.37 -38.80
N TYR A 850 -1.22 7.60 -38.94
CA TYR A 850 -1.31 6.19 -39.27
C TYR A 850 -0.39 5.33 -38.37
N GLY A 851 -0.74 4.06 -38.20
CA GLY A 851 0.10 3.04 -37.58
C GLY A 851 0.48 1.96 -38.59
N GLU A 852 1.76 1.63 -38.68
CA GLU A 852 2.26 0.51 -39.49
C GLU A 852 2.27 -0.77 -38.66
N LEU A 853 1.50 -1.76 -39.09
CA LEU A 853 1.36 -3.08 -38.48
C LEU A 853 2.09 -4.15 -39.31
N ARG A 854 2.59 -5.18 -38.63
CA ARG A 854 3.02 -6.45 -39.22
C ARG A 854 2.04 -7.53 -38.81
N VAL A 855 1.39 -8.16 -39.80
CA VAL A 855 0.33 -9.14 -39.59
C VAL A 855 0.79 -10.53 -40.06
N ALA A 856 0.62 -11.54 -39.20
CA ALA A 856 0.83 -12.94 -39.54
C ALA A 856 -0.38 -13.55 -40.25
N ASP A 857 -0.18 -14.72 -40.85
CA ASP A 857 -1.26 -15.44 -41.54
C ASP A 857 -2.37 -15.93 -40.60
N ASP A 858 -2.11 -16.02 -39.29
CA ASP A 858 -3.08 -16.32 -38.24
C ASP A 858 -3.85 -15.10 -37.72
N GLY A 859 -3.56 -13.91 -38.27
CA GLY A 859 -4.17 -12.64 -37.89
C GLY A 859 -3.61 -12.01 -36.61
N GLU A 860 -2.57 -12.59 -35.98
CA GLU A 860 -1.79 -11.89 -34.96
C GLU A 860 -1.01 -10.73 -35.61
N ALA A 861 -0.98 -9.59 -34.95
CA ALA A 861 -0.30 -8.42 -35.49
C ALA A 861 0.46 -7.64 -34.42
N LEU A 862 1.52 -6.94 -34.87
CA LEU A 862 2.37 -6.10 -34.05
C LEU A 862 2.44 -4.69 -34.64
N LEU A 863 2.33 -3.68 -33.78
CA LEU A 863 2.54 -2.29 -34.17
C LEU A 863 4.03 -1.96 -34.18
N VAL A 864 4.55 -1.61 -35.36
CA VAL A 864 5.99 -1.40 -35.58
C VAL A 864 6.37 0.06 -35.36
N ARG A 865 5.64 0.97 -35.99
CA ARG A 865 5.94 2.41 -35.97
C ARG A 865 4.72 3.26 -36.26
N MET A 866 4.82 4.52 -35.88
CA MET A 866 3.83 5.56 -36.17
C MET A 866 4.25 6.33 -37.42
N LEU A 867 3.27 6.73 -38.24
CA LEU A 867 3.50 7.48 -39.47
C LEU A 867 2.78 8.83 -39.42
N GLY A 868 3.41 9.85 -40.00
CA GLY A 868 2.84 11.18 -40.21
C GLY A 868 1.77 11.19 -41.30
N ALA A 869 1.20 12.38 -41.57
CA ALA A 869 0.23 12.58 -42.65
C ALA A 869 0.82 12.30 -44.05
N ASP A 870 2.14 12.36 -44.18
CA ASP A 870 2.93 12.07 -45.38
C ASP A 870 3.33 10.59 -45.52
N LEU A 871 2.82 9.71 -44.65
CA LEU A 871 3.18 8.29 -44.55
C LEU A 871 4.66 8.03 -44.24
N GLN A 872 5.42 9.05 -43.79
CA GLN A 872 6.79 8.88 -43.34
C GLN A 872 6.85 8.46 -41.86
N PRO A 873 7.86 7.68 -41.47
CA PRO A 873 8.02 7.24 -40.09
C PRO A 873 8.36 8.42 -39.17
N LEU A 874 7.64 8.50 -38.05
CA LEU A 874 7.84 9.53 -37.03
C LEU A 874 9.00 9.24 -36.10
#